data_AF-A0A938CI00-F1
#
_entry.id   AF-A0A938CI00-F1
#
_cell.length_a   1.000
_cell.length_b   1.000
_cell.length_c   1.000
_cell.angle_alpha   90.00
_cell.angle_beta   90.00
_cell.angle_gamma   90.00
#
_symmetry.space_group_name_H-M   'P 1'
#
loop_
_entity.id
_entity.type
_entity.pdbx_description
1 polymer ?
#
loop_
_entity_poly.entity_id
_entity_poly.type
_entity_poly.pdbx_seq_one_letter_code
_entity_poly.pdbx_strand_id
1 'polypeptide(L)'
;MSPTLVCLLLAALLLIPALPLSAAPVDLYIAPNGNDAWSGTRPDPAPNDGPFATLTRARDRLRELRAAEALPEGATVHVRGGVYQLTETFALGAEDSGTADHPVVYRAYRDEKPALVGARTVVGFRPYRGNVLQCDLKGTALEGVAFRQLFFRGERMVMARYPDIDATDPHFGTWAHVLSVDGPSVKDHFTCTEDVIKDWTRVEQAEVAIHPAYGWAWNIVPVKSADRATATISLTRNVSYDLVVGDRYFVQNLLEELDAPGEWYLDRDASVLYFHPPSDLAEGEVLAPAIGTVVALQGASHVTVRGFTIEACDGDAVTLTDCESCVIGGSTVRNCGGWGVTIAGGHRSGARGNDIAWTGAGGVSITGGDRKALARGDNYADNNYIHHIAAFQRTYNTGVNVGGVGNTASHNLIHDCYHQGILVGGNDQTVEYNVVHHTNLGSEDTGGLYMSSRDYTVRGTVIRHNVFHHIGGFGKASTWQPVKDGKVKFEYPHFTWGIYLDAPEVGCNVFGNVLYSVPVCGLFNHEGRDNTWENNVIIDAPAFRVSSGNYPDLDQQSYSYVKALREQGGYDLYRQHYPELDAYTDEAASHYTCAPGKFVRNIVYYTPEGGRMMRERERNAWQGGQLVWTFSGSPSAFEGFRFGGNCVYGPPDLPLKFSLTLRPEAGQLLSWDEWRATGQDADSLLADPRFVDPANGDYRLRPDSPALKLGFQPIPFDEIGPYRDELRASWPIVEAPGAAARGDFTTERYFKLPGYEPAPAVEYLPRNGAPNTFAKLQAGEPVTVVVFAGGAHAQGGWRPAVADWLRRQYPQAEVTDIDASICGCVRGSSFSVYRFGHDALAKRPDLVIIDFASDDNEGSAESAWAAIEGMIRQAWTASPTTDLVLIHAFRMGYEESYEQGVSPTAVSACEKLADRYGIPSINVGVRLAEMAKRGELLIRAKAEEAGGKPVFTHDGVHTTAEGWALSATVIQESLGKLADVGTV
;
A
#
# COMPACT_ATOMS: atom_id res chain seq x y z
N MET A 1 -39.35 96.70 5.64
CA MET A 1 -39.47 95.51 4.78
C MET A 1 -38.15 94.75 4.93
N SER A 2 -38.06 93.48 5.33
CA SER A 2 -39.05 92.42 5.57
C SER A 2 -38.56 91.51 6.72
N PRO A 3 -39.44 91.03 7.61
CA PRO A 3 -39.08 90.12 8.70
C PRO A 3 -39.17 88.68 8.21
N THR A 4 -38.05 88.07 7.76
CA THR A 4 -38.05 86.63 7.39
C THR A 4 -36.66 86.01 7.33
N LEU A 5 -35.72 86.40 8.20
CA LEU A 5 -34.36 85.82 8.19
C LEU A 5 -33.75 85.48 9.57
N VAL A 6 -34.57 85.44 10.64
CA VAL A 6 -34.06 85.21 12.02
C VAL A 6 -34.41 83.82 12.58
N CYS A 7 -35.23 83.00 11.91
CA CYS A 7 -35.60 81.66 12.40
C CYS A 7 -34.79 80.48 11.81
N LEU A 8 -33.85 80.70 10.88
CA LEU A 8 -33.11 79.60 10.22
C LEU A 8 -31.67 79.39 10.69
N LEU A 9 -31.15 80.22 11.59
CA LEU A 9 -29.74 80.13 12.06
C LEU A 9 -29.55 79.56 13.47
N LEU A 10 -30.63 79.15 14.16
CA LEU A 10 -30.57 78.56 15.51
C LEU A 10 -31.01 77.08 15.58
N ALA A 11 -31.45 76.48 14.46
CA ALA A 11 -31.79 75.05 14.38
C ALA A 11 -30.66 74.18 13.78
N ALA A 12 -29.55 74.78 13.34
CA ALA A 12 -28.44 74.07 12.69
C ALA A 12 -27.28 73.68 13.63
N LEU A 13 -27.42 73.89 14.95
CA LEU A 13 -26.35 73.60 15.93
C LEU A 13 -26.67 72.46 16.93
N LEU A 14 -27.73 71.68 16.72
CA LEU A 14 -28.15 70.60 17.65
C LEU A 14 -28.47 69.25 16.98
N LEU A 15 -27.89 68.96 15.83
CA LEU A 15 -27.85 67.60 15.25
C LEU A 15 -26.43 67.26 14.82
N ILE A 16 -25.56 67.04 15.80
CA ILE A 16 -24.44 66.11 15.61
C ILE A 16 -25.08 64.73 15.74
N PRO A 17 -25.15 63.90 14.67
CA PRO A 17 -25.53 62.51 14.87
C PRO A 17 -24.49 61.92 15.82
N ALA A 18 -24.94 61.42 16.97
CA ALA A 18 -24.08 60.62 17.82
C ALA A 18 -23.57 59.46 16.95
N LEU A 19 -22.28 59.52 16.59
CA LEU A 19 -21.58 58.36 16.03
C LEU A 19 -21.85 57.21 16.99
N PRO A 20 -22.40 56.06 16.53
CA PRO A 20 -22.54 54.91 17.40
C PRO A 20 -21.16 54.60 17.97
N LEU A 21 -21.05 54.59 19.29
CA LEU A 21 -19.88 54.07 19.97
C LEU A 21 -19.81 52.58 19.55
N SER A 22 -18.89 52.23 18.66
CA SER A 22 -18.61 50.82 18.36
C SER A 22 -18.25 50.16 19.68
N ALA A 23 -19.06 49.18 20.09
CA ALA A 23 -18.81 48.44 21.32
C ALA A 23 -17.55 47.60 21.10
N ALA A 24 -16.64 47.57 22.07
CA ALA A 24 -15.44 46.75 21.94
C ALA A 24 -15.80 45.25 21.84
N PRO A 25 -15.00 44.43 21.13
CA PRO A 25 -15.14 42.98 21.14
C PRO A 25 -15.15 42.43 22.56
N VAL A 26 -15.95 41.38 22.80
CA VAL A 26 -16.00 40.75 24.13
C VAL A 26 -14.76 39.88 24.32
N ASP A 27 -13.92 40.22 25.30
CA ASP A 27 -12.81 39.38 25.74
C ASP A 27 -13.18 38.58 27.00
N LEU A 28 -13.09 37.25 26.89
CA LEU A 28 -13.18 36.33 28.03
C LEU A 28 -11.85 35.61 28.22
N TYR A 29 -11.57 35.20 29.45
CA TYR A 29 -10.32 34.58 29.85
C TYR A 29 -10.57 33.28 30.60
N ILE A 30 -9.75 32.27 30.34
CA ILE A 30 -9.77 30.96 30.99
C ILE A 30 -8.37 30.68 31.54
N ALA A 31 -8.26 30.18 32.77
CA ALA A 31 -7.00 29.80 33.38
C ALA A 31 -7.13 28.56 34.30
N PRO A 32 -6.06 27.76 34.50
CA PRO A 32 -6.12 26.60 35.41
C PRO A 32 -6.42 26.96 36.86
N ASN A 33 -6.09 28.19 37.27
CA ASN A 33 -6.41 28.77 38.58
C ASN A 33 -7.65 29.68 38.55
N GLY A 34 -8.48 29.55 37.51
CA GLY A 34 -9.74 30.27 37.36
C GLY A 34 -10.88 29.70 38.21
N ASN A 35 -12.04 30.34 38.12
CA ASN A 35 -13.26 29.91 38.80
C ASN A 35 -14.48 30.22 37.92
N ASP A 36 -15.33 29.22 37.66
CA ASP A 36 -16.50 29.36 36.79
C ASP A 36 -17.61 30.26 37.38
N ALA A 37 -17.49 30.63 38.66
CA ALA A 37 -18.34 31.64 39.30
C ALA A 37 -17.88 33.10 39.07
N TRP A 38 -16.69 33.33 38.51
CA TRP A 38 -16.19 34.68 38.21
C TRP A 38 -16.75 35.24 36.90
N SER A 39 -16.43 36.49 36.57
CA SER A 39 -16.93 37.15 35.35
C SER A 39 -16.25 36.65 34.08
N GLY A 40 -15.03 36.13 34.19
CA GLY A 40 -14.19 35.76 33.05
C GLY A 40 -13.59 36.96 32.30
N THR A 41 -13.80 38.20 32.75
CA THR A 41 -13.37 39.42 32.02
C THR A 41 -11.93 39.85 32.32
N ARG A 42 -11.23 39.10 33.18
CA ARG A 42 -9.87 39.41 33.62
C ARG A 42 -8.92 38.24 33.33
N PRO A 43 -7.71 38.50 32.81
CA PRO A 43 -6.74 37.43 32.53
C PRO A 43 -6.21 36.77 33.79
N ASP A 44 -6.10 37.50 34.90
CA ASP A 44 -5.52 37.03 36.16
C ASP A 44 -6.54 37.07 37.31
N PRO A 45 -6.48 36.10 38.25
CA PRO A 45 -7.28 36.13 39.46
C PRO A 45 -7.11 37.42 40.28
N ALA A 46 -8.23 37.91 40.80
CA ALA A 46 -8.37 38.96 41.79
C ALA A 46 -9.24 38.43 42.96
N PRO A 47 -9.34 39.13 44.11
CA PRO A 47 -9.97 38.57 45.31
C PRO A 47 -11.39 38.01 45.15
N ASN A 48 -12.19 38.51 44.19
CA ASN A 48 -13.57 38.06 43.96
C ASN A 48 -13.93 37.92 42.47
N ASP A 49 -12.94 37.97 41.57
CA ASP A 49 -13.17 37.96 40.12
C ASP A 49 -11.89 37.52 39.39
N GLY A 50 -11.99 37.11 38.14
CA GLY A 50 -10.86 36.54 37.41
C GLY A 50 -11.28 35.77 36.16
N PRO A 51 -10.39 34.93 35.63
CA PRO A 51 -10.69 34.05 34.50
C PRO A 51 -11.62 32.91 34.91
N PHE A 52 -12.40 32.39 33.96
CA PHE A 52 -13.10 31.12 34.11
C PHE A 52 -12.13 29.96 34.29
N ALA A 53 -12.60 28.85 34.85
CA ALA A 53 -11.84 27.60 34.93
C ALA A 53 -12.01 26.75 33.65
N THR A 54 -13.17 26.81 33.00
CA THR A 54 -13.51 25.90 31.89
C THR A 54 -13.88 26.61 30.57
N LEU A 55 -13.63 25.92 29.45
CA LEU A 55 -14.09 26.34 28.12
C LEU A 55 -15.61 26.35 28.02
N THR A 56 -16.26 25.34 28.60
CA THR A 56 -17.72 25.23 28.66
C THR A 56 -18.35 26.47 29.28
N ARG A 57 -17.82 26.96 30.40
CA ARG A 57 -18.36 28.17 31.04
C ARG A 57 -18.20 29.41 30.15
N ALA A 58 -17.06 29.58 29.50
CA ALA A 58 -16.84 30.71 28.59
C ALA A 58 -17.80 30.70 27.40
N ARG A 59 -18.01 29.52 26.79
CA ARG A 59 -19.02 29.33 25.74
C ARG A 59 -20.41 29.72 26.23
N ASP A 60 -20.84 29.19 27.36
CA ASP A 60 -22.15 29.47 27.92
C ASP A 60 -22.33 30.96 28.23
N ARG A 61 -21.26 31.63 28.68
CA ARG A 61 -21.27 33.08 28.87
C ARG A 61 -21.45 33.85 27.56
N LEU A 62 -20.81 33.41 26.47
CA LEU A 62 -21.05 34.01 25.15
C LEU A 62 -22.50 33.80 24.69
N ARG A 63 -23.08 32.62 24.92
CA ARG A 63 -24.50 32.36 24.62
C ARG A 63 -25.43 33.27 25.40
N GLU A 64 -25.18 33.47 26.69
CA GLU A 64 -25.91 34.43 27.53
C GLU A 64 -25.82 35.86 26.97
N LEU A 65 -24.61 36.32 26.61
CA LEU A 65 -24.40 37.66 26.06
C LEU A 65 -25.09 37.82 24.70
N ARG A 66 -25.10 36.78 23.86
CA ARG A 66 -25.78 36.79 22.56
C ARG A 66 -27.28 36.93 22.74
N ALA A 67 -27.87 36.14 23.64
CA ALA A 67 -29.28 36.21 23.96
C ALA A 67 -29.69 37.59 24.52
N ALA A 68 -28.75 38.31 25.13
CA ALA A 68 -28.93 39.67 25.63
C ALA A 68 -28.57 40.77 24.61
N GLU A 69 -28.31 40.43 23.34
CA GLU A 69 -27.86 41.36 22.28
C GLU A 69 -26.57 42.13 22.64
N ALA A 70 -25.75 41.57 23.53
CA ALA A 70 -24.52 42.15 24.06
C ALA A 70 -23.24 41.60 23.39
N LEU A 71 -23.37 41.04 22.18
CA LEU A 71 -22.26 40.56 21.33
C LEU A 71 -22.28 41.22 19.93
N PRO A 72 -22.36 42.56 19.82
CA PRO A 72 -22.47 43.21 18.51
C PRO A 72 -21.21 43.07 17.64
N GLU A 73 -20.03 42.88 18.24
CA GLU A 73 -18.73 42.98 17.57
C GLU A 73 -17.87 41.70 17.71
N GLY A 74 -18.53 40.56 17.96
CA GLY A 74 -17.88 39.26 18.07
C GLY A 74 -17.23 39.03 19.45
N ALA A 75 -16.46 37.95 19.57
CA ALA A 75 -15.84 37.58 20.84
C ALA A 75 -14.48 36.90 20.67
N THR A 76 -13.57 37.16 21.60
CA THR A 76 -12.34 36.41 21.75
C THR A 76 -12.27 35.78 23.14
N VAL A 77 -12.08 34.46 23.19
CA VAL A 77 -11.82 33.70 24.42
C VAL A 77 -10.34 33.36 24.46
N HIS A 78 -9.63 33.96 25.41
CA HIS A 78 -8.21 33.75 25.64
C HIS A 78 -7.98 32.67 26.68
N VAL A 79 -7.23 31.65 26.33
CA VAL A 79 -6.93 30.51 27.20
C VAL A 79 -5.47 30.56 27.64
N ARG A 80 -5.25 30.69 28.95
CA ARG A 80 -3.92 30.69 29.55
C ARG A 80 -3.26 29.31 29.43
N GLY A 81 -1.95 29.27 29.50
CA GLY A 81 -1.14 28.06 29.47
C GLY A 81 -1.45 27.17 30.66
N GLY A 82 -1.51 25.87 30.40
CA GLY A 82 -1.86 24.86 31.39
C GLY A 82 -2.50 23.64 30.74
N VAL A 83 -2.75 22.62 31.55
CA VAL A 83 -3.39 21.37 31.14
C VAL A 83 -4.86 21.42 31.55
N TYR A 84 -5.74 21.24 30.56
CA TYR A 84 -7.19 21.21 30.72
C TYR A 84 -7.69 19.81 30.37
N GLN A 85 -7.80 18.95 31.39
CA GLN A 85 -8.35 17.60 31.24
C GLN A 85 -9.87 17.65 31.11
N LEU A 86 -10.39 17.39 29.91
CA LEU A 86 -11.81 17.51 29.62
C LEU A 86 -12.60 16.28 30.05
N THR A 87 -13.76 16.48 30.67
CA THR A 87 -14.74 15.44 31.05
C THR A 87 -15.75 15.12 29.98
N GLU A 88 -15.88 16.00 29.00
CA GLU A 88 -16.78 15.88 27.87
C GLU A 88 -16.19 16.66 26.69
N THR A 89 -16.69 16.38 25.48
CA THR A 89 -16.31 17.13 24.27
C THR A 89 -16.62 18.62 24.44
N PHE A 90 -15.67 19.49 24.07
CA PHE A 90 -15.96 20.91 23.92
C PHE A 90 -16.76 21.15 22.64
N ALA A 91 -18.08 21.18 22.80
CA ALA A 91 -19.04 21.29 21.69
C ALA A 91 -19.44 22.75 21.41
N LEU A 92 -19.41 23.14 20.13
CA LEU A 92 -19.83 24.43 19.61
C LEU A 92 -20.90 24.22 18.52
N GLY A 93 -22.05 24.87 18.67
CA GLY A 93 -23.21 24.75 17.79
C GLY A 93 -23.46 26.02 16.98
N ALA A 94 -24.58 26.04 16.23
CA ALA A 94 -25.03 27.22 15.49
C ALA A 94 -25.20 28.46 16.39
N GLU A 95 -25.56 28.29 17.66
CA GLU A 95 -25.68 29.34 18.66
C GLU A 95 -24.34 30.01 19.04
N ASP A 96 -23.22 29.37 18.71
CA ASP A 96 -21.87 29.86 18.99
C ASP A 96 -21.26 30.62 17.78
N SER A 97 -22.02 30.76 16.69
CA SER A 97 -21.55 31.33 15.43
C SER A 97 -21.21 32.81 15.52
N GLY A 98 -20.10 33.21 14.89
CA GLY A 98 -19.83 34.61 14.56
C GLY A 98 -20.48 35.03 13.24
N THR A 99 -20.02 36.17 12.74
CA THR A 99 -20.20 36.59 11.35
C THR A 99 -18.84 36.87 10.72
N ALA A 100 -18.78 37.10 9.40
CA ALA A 100 -17.53 37.43 8.72
C ALA A 100 -16.83 38.66 9.34
N ASP A 101 -17.60 39.69 9.71
CA ASP A 101 -17.07 40.92 10.31
C ASP A 101 -16.82 40.78 11.82
N HIS A 102 -17.55 39.87 12.47
CA HIS A 102 -17.58 39.69 13.92
C HIS A 102 -17.46 38.21 14.31
N PRO A 103 -16.28 37.59 14.13
CA PRO A 103 -16.08 36.17 14.39
C PRO A 103 -16.06 35.85 15.89
N VAL A 104 -16.19 34.56 16.21
CA VAL A 104 -15.93 34.03 17.56
C VAL A 104 -14.60 33.28 17.53
N VAL A 105 -13.64 33.69 18.36
CA VAL A 105 -12.28 33.15 18.36
C VAL A 105 -11.93 32.58 19.72
N TYR A 106 -11.67 31.28 19.79
CA TYR A 106 -11.00 30.65 20.93
C TYR A 106 -9.51 30.56 20.61
N ARG A 107 -8.68 31.17 21.46
CA ARG A 107 -7.24 31.21 21.22
C ARG A 107 -6.39 31.04 22.48
N ALA A 108 -5.20 30.53 22.30
CA ALA A 108 -4.15 30.69 23.30
C ALA A 108 -3.88 32.16 23.63
N TYR A 109 -3.65 32.44 24.91
CA TYR A 109 -3.28 33.76 25.39
C TYR A 109 -1.81 34.05 25.05
N ARG A 110 -1.58 34.97 24.12
CA ARG A 110 -0.24 35.33 23.62
C ARG A 110 0.51 34.09 23.13
N ASP A 111 1.72 33.84 23.66
CA ASP A 111 2.59 32.72 23.30
C ASP A 111 2.47 31.54 24.27
N GLU A 112 1.50 31.57 25.19
CA GLU A 112 1.23 30.46 26.11
C GLU A 112 0.68 29.24 25.34
N LYS A 113 0.90 28.03 25.86
CA LYS A 113 0.53 26.76 25.19
C LYS A 113 -0.50 25.98 26.02
N PRO A 114 -1.79 26.31 25.94
CA PRO A 114 -2.85 25.53 26.58
C PRO A 114 -2.97 24.13 25.93
N ALA A 115 -3.06 23.09 26.75
CA ALA A 115 -3.30 21.72 26.32
C ALA A 115 -4.72 21.28 26.69
N LEU A 116 -5.51 20.92 25.68
CA LEU A 116 -6.83 20.32 25.81
C LEU A 116 -6.65 18.80 25.73
N VAL A 117 -6.84 18.12 26.86
CA VAL A 117 -6.48 16.70 27.02
C VAL A 117 -7.73 15.86 27.22
N GLY A 118 -7.95 14.89 26.32
CA GLY A 118 -9.09 13.97 26.35
C GLY A 118 -8.93 12.77 27.31
N ALA A 119 -7.81 12.70 28.03
CA ALA A 119 -7.42 11.57 28.88
C ALA A 119 -7.48 11.88 30.38
N ARG A 120 -7.36 10.83 31.18
CA ARG A 120 -7.19 10.86 32.63
C ARG A 120 -5.88 10.25 33.06
N THR A 121 -5.29 10.84 34.09
CA THR A 121 -4.12 10.29 34.76
C THR A 121 -4.51 9.02 35.50
N VAL A 122 -3.76 7.94 35.24
CA VAL A 122 -3.88 6.67 35.95
C VAL A 122 -2.87 6.67 37.09
N VAL A 123 -3.35 6.46 38.32
CA VAL A 123 -2.54 6.48 39.55
C VAL A 123 -2.83 5.25 40.40
N GLY A 124 -1.89 4.87 41.25
CA GLY A 124 -2.09 3.75 42.19
C GLY A 124 -1.59 2.39 41.67
N PHE A 125 -0.66 2.39 40.71
CA PHE A 125 0.02 1.19 40.24
C PHE A 125 0.70 0.42 41.39
N ARG A 126 0.60 -0.91 41.33
CA ARG A 126 1.23 -1.85 42.27
C ARG A 126 1.94 -2.95 41.50
N PRO A 127 3.01 -3.56 42.06
CA PRO A 127 3.64 -4.70 41.43
C PRO A 127 2.65 -5.85 41.14
N TYR A 128 2.77 -6.47 39.97
CA TYR A 128 2.01 -7.66 39.60
C TYR A 128 2.93 -8.87 39.38
N ARG A 129 3.75 -8.86 38.33
CA ARG A 129 4.67 -9.96 37.97
C ARG A 129 5.88 -9.43 37.21
N GLY A 130 7.08 -9.78 37.67
CA GLY A 130 8.32 -9.24 37.06
C GLY A 130 8.29 -7.71 37.08
N ASN A 131 8.48 -7.09 35.92
CA ASN A 131 8.41 -5.63 35.74
C ASN A 131 7.00 -5.12 35.41
N VAL A 132 6.00 -5.99 35.32
CA VAL A 132 4.62 -5.62 35.05
C VAL A 132 3.97 -5.10 36.33
N LEU A 133 3.32 -3.94 36.21
CA LEU A 133 2.51 -3.29 37.22
C LEU A 133 1.03 -3.45 36.89
N GLN A 134 0.18 -3.33 37.90
CA GLN A 134 -1.28 -3.33 37.74
C GLN A 134 -1.92 -2.17 38.50
N CYS A 135 -3.07 -1.71 38.01
CA CYS A 135 -3.90 -0.69 38.63
C CYS A 135 -5.37 -1.08 38.55
N ASP A 136 -6.07 -1.08 39.70
CA ASP A 136 -7.52 -1.22 39.75
C ASP A 136 -8.16 0.13 39.39
N LEU A 137 -9.01 0.15 38.36
CA LEU A 137 -9.67 1.35 37.86
C LEU A 137 -11.05 1.56 38.48
N LYS A 138 -11.54 0.67 39.35
CA LYS A 138 -12.86 0.82 40.00
C LYS A 138 -12.92 2.09 40.85
N GLY A 139 -14.06 2.78 40.77
CA GLY A 139 -14.29 4.08 41.40
C GLY A 139 -13.58 5.25 40.74
N THR A 140 -12.85 5.04 39.64
CA THR A 140 -12.24 6.11 38.85
C THR A 140 -13.11 6.48 37.65
N ALA A 141 -12.80 7.59 36.98
CA ALA A 141 -13.46 7.99 35.73
C ALA A 141 -13.20 7.01 34.56
N LEU A 142 -12.32 6.02 34.75
CA LEU A 142 -11.97 4.99 33.76
C LEU A 142 -12.63 3.63 34.07
N GLU A 143 -13.41 3.50 35.15
CA GLU A 143 -14.14 2.26 35.44
C GLU A 143 -15.09 1.91 34.30
N GLY A 144 -14.96 0.70 33.73
CA GLY A 144 -15.77 0.25 32.60
C GLY A 144 -15.48 0.94 31.26
N VAL A 145 -14.50 1.84 31.16
CA VAL A 145 -14.12 2.50 29.91
C VAL A 145 -13.21 1.58 29.09
N ALA A 146 -13.66 1.18 27.91
CA ALA A 146 -12.89 0.34 26.99
C ALA A 146 -12.01 1.19 26.05
N PHE A 147 -10.93 1.77 26.57
CA PHE A 147 -9.97 2.52 25.76
C PHE A 147 -9.01 1.61 25.00
N ARG A 148 -8.49 2.09 23.86
CA ARG A 148 -7.53 1.36 23.01
C ARG A 148 -6.12 1.95 23.02
N GLN A 149 -5.88 2.93 23.88
CA GLN A 149 -4.63 3.67 23.96
C GLN A 149 -4.22 3.87 25.41
N LEU A 150 -2.92 3.78 25.65
CA LEU A 150 -2.29 4.22 26.88
C LEU A 150 -1.12 5.12 26.49
N PHE A 151 -0.90 6.19 27.23
CA PHE A 151 0.25 7.07 27.02
C PHE A 151 1.12 7.10 28.27
N PHE A 152 2.43 7.15 28.07
CA PHE A 152 3.39 7.38 29.13
C PHE A 152 4.36 8.45 28.66
N ARG A 153 4.55 9.52 29.45
CA ARG A 153 5.41 10.66 29.09
C ARG A 153 5.06 11.32 27.74
N GLY A 154 3.78 11.29 27.37
CA GLY A 154 3.28 11.84 26.11
C GLY A 154 3.51 10.94 24.88
N GLU A 155 4.07 9.74 25.06
CA GLU A 155 4.25 8.75 24.00
C GLU A 155 3.18 7.66 24.08
N ARG A 156 2.70 7.18 22.94
CA ARG A 156 1.72 6.09 22.85
C ARG A 156 2.40 4.74 23.15
N MET A 157 1.88 4.05 24.15
CA MET A 157 2.31 2.70 24.56
C MET A 157 1.66 1.63 23.69
N VAL A 158 2.34 0.49 23.56
CA VAL A 158 1.97 -0.60 22.67
C VAL A 158 0.94 -1.50 23.37
N MET A 159 -0.19 -1.77 22.73
CA MET A 159 -1.08 -2.82 23.23
C MET A 159 -0.36 -4.15 23.11
N ALA A 160 -0.29 -4.91 24.21
CA ALA A 160 0.43 -6.19 24.31
C ALA A 160 0.15 -7.07 23.08
N ARG A 161 1.22 -7.48 22.38
CA ARG A 161 1.10 -8.16 21.08
C ARG A 161 2.23 -9.14 20.80
N TYR A 162 1.90 -10.19 20.05
CA TYR A 162 2.87 -11.08 19.44
C TYR A 162 2.95 -10.90 17.91
N PRO A 163 4.15 -10.74 17.34
CA PRO A 163 5.42 -10.51 18.01
C PRO A 163 5.57 -9.09 18.56
N ASP A 164 6.39 -8.90 19.59
CA ASP A 164 6.74 -7.60 20.17
C ASP A 164 7.38 -6.68 19.12
N ILE A 165 7.13 -5.37 19.22
CA ILE A 165 7.71 -4.40 18.28
C ILE A 165 9.23 -4.30 18.46
N ASP A 166 9.97 -4.43 17.36
CA ASP A 166 11.39 -4.08 17.32
C ASP A 166 11.54 -2.56 17.14
N ALA A 167 11.94 -1.87 18.21
CA ALA A 167 12.16 -0.42 18.21
C ALA A 167 13.27 0.03 17.24
N THR A 168 14.16 -0.86 16.81
CA THR A 168 15.22 -0.55 15.84
C THR A 168 14.71 -0.62 14.39
N ASP A 169 13.63 -1.37 14.15
CA ASP A 169 12.95 -1.51 12.85
C ASP A 169 11.45 -1.13 12.91
N PRO A 170 11.10 0.14 13.16
CA PRO A 170 9.74 0.62 13.37
C PRO A 170 8.85 0.60 12.11
N HIS A 171 9.42 0.55 10.91
CA HIS A 171 8.65 0.57 9.66
C HIS A 171 8.32 -0.86 9.18
N PHE A 172 9.31 -1.75 9.24
CA PHE A 172 9.15 -3.10 8.71
C PHE A 172 8.88 -4.12 9.79
N GLY A 173 9.38 -3.90 11.01
CA GLY A 173 9.01 -4.59 12.23
C GLY A 173 9.07 -6.11 12.18
N THR A 174 8.64 -6.70 13.28
CA THR A 174 8.45 -8.14 13.46
C THR A 174 6.99 -8.50 13.19
N TRP A 175 6.80 -9.62 12.50
CA TRP A 175 5.49 -10.12 12.08
C TRP A 175 5.42 -11.63 12.25
N ALA A 176 4.26 -12.12 12.68
CA ALA A 176 3.87 -13.50 12.46
C ALA A 176 3.37 -13.66 11.02
N HIS A 177 3.36 -14.90 10.52
CA HIS A 177 3.01 -15.20 9.13
C HIS A 177 2.05 -16.37 9.05
N VAL A 178 1.06 -16.26 8.16
CA VAL A 178 0.17 -17.38 7.82
C VAL A 178 1.01 -18.52 7.25
N LEU A 179 0.98 -19.68 7.91
CA LEU A 179 1.75 -20.86 7.51
C LEU A 179 1.03 -21.66 6.41
N SER A 180 -0.28 -21.84 6.55
CA SER A 180 -1.12 -22.53 5.56
C SER A 180 -2.59 -22.14 5.69
N VAL A 181 -3.32 -22.39 4.60
CA VAL A 181 -4.78 -22.30 4.49
C VAL A 181 -5.32 -23.61 3.90
N ASP A 182 -6.50 -24.04 4.31
CA ASP A 182 -7.09 -25.35 3.95
C ASP A 182 -8.09 -25.28 2.79
N GLY A 183 -7.90 -24.34 1.87
CA GLY A 183 -8.74 -24.20 0.69
C GLY A 183 -8.37 -23.00 -0.18
N PRO A 184 -8.94 -22.89 -1.38
CA PRO A 184 -8.62 -21.82 -2.33
C PRO A 184 -9.24 -20.45 -1.99
N SER A 185 -10.23 -20.41 -1.07
CA SER A 185 -10.90 -19.18 -0.65
C SER A 185 -11.24 -19.26 0.83
N VAL A 186 -10.24 -18.99 1.67
CA VAL A 186 -10.36 -18.99 3.12
C VAL A 186 -10.21 -17.55 3.61
N LYS A 187 -11.13 -17.04 4.44
CA LYS A 187 -11.15 -15.64 4.90
C LYS A 187 -11.29 -15.47 6.40
N ASP A 188 -11.44 -16.55 7.14
CA ASP A 188 -11.83 -16.52 8.56
C ASP A 188 -10.99 -17.44 9.44
N HIS A 189 -10.01 -18.16 8.90
CA HIS A 189 -9.09 -18.96 9.70
C HIS A 189 -7.80 -19.27 8.94
N PHE A 190 -6.77 -19.64 9.68
CA PHE A 190 -5.47 -20.03 9.13
C PHE A 190 -4.65 -20.83 10.14
N THR A 191 -3.66 -21.56 9.63
CA THR A 191 -2.63 -22.19 10.46
C THR A 191 -1.49 -21.20 10.69
N CYS A 192 -1.05 -21.07 11.95
CA CYS A 192 0.09 -20.28 12.37
C CYS A 192 1.31 -21.16 12.67
N THR A 193 2.45 -20.54 12.96
CA THR A 193 3.60 -21.27 13.53
C THR A 193 3.34 -21.64 15.01
N GLU A 194 3.99 -22.70 15.49
CA GLU A 194 3.72 -23.31 16.81
C GLU A 194 4.00 -22.36 17.99
N ASP A 195 4.80 -21.32 17.79
CA ASP A 195 5.20 -20.31 18.77
C ASP A 195 4.14 -19.22 19.01
N VAL A 196 3.15 -19.09 18.12
CA VAL A 196 2.16 -18.00 18.19
C VAL A 196 1.15 -18.23 19.32
N ILE A 197 0.54 -19.42 19.40
CA ILE A 197 -0.54 -19.69 20.34
C ILE A 197 0.06 -20.10 21.69
N LYS A 198 0.07 -19.16 22.65
CA LYS A 198 0.41 -19.41 24.06
C LYS A 198 -0.82 -19.91 24.84
N ASP A 199 -0.68 -20.11 26.15
CA ASP A 199 -1.76 -20.57 27.04
C ASP A 199 -2.73 -19.41 27.40
N TRP A 200 -3.34 -18.82 26.38
CA TRP A 200 -4.23 -17.65 26.50
C TRP A 200 -5.49 -17.95 27.30
N THR A 201 -5.75 -17.14 28.32
CA THR A 201 -6.93 -17.33 29.20
C THR A 201 -8.17 -16.56 28.76
N ARG A 202 -8.03 -15.56 27.87
CA ARG A 202 -9.12 -14.69 27.37
C ARG A 202 -9.05 -14.46 25.86
N VAL A 203 -9.08 -15.56 25.11
CA VAL A 203 -8.99 -15.53 23.64
C VAL A 203 -10.08 -14.67 22.98
N GLU A 204 -11.24 -14.53 23.61
CA GLU A 204 -12.36 -13.71 23.14
C GLU A 204 -12.08 -12.21 23.13
N GLN A 205 -11.05 -11.75 23.86
CA GLN A 205 -10.59 -10.36 23.83
C GLN A 205 -9.47 -10.13 22.80
N ALA A 206 -8.85 -11.20 22.29
CA ALA A 206 -7.74 -11.09 21.36
C ALA A 206 -8.20 -10.59 19.98
N GLU A 207 -7.30 -9.90 19.29
CA GLU A 207 -7.53 -9.42 17.92
C GLU A 207 -6.36 -9.85 17.03
N VAL A 208 -6.67 -10.24 15.79
CA VAL A 208 -5.67 -10.41 14.72
C VAL A 208 -5.69 -9.16 13.86
N ALA A 209 -4.52 -8.56 13.70
CA ALA A 209 -4.29 -7.43 12.82
C ALA A 209 -3.44 -7.89 11.62
N ILE A 210 -4.02 -7.89 10.41
CA ILE A 210 -3.49 -8.63 9.26
C ILE A 210 -3.60 -7.83 7.95
N HIS A 211 -2.61 -8.05 7.07
CA HIS A 211 -2.67 -7.72 5.65
C HIS A 211 -3.07 -8.96 4.83
N PRO A 212 -4.36 -9.14 4.49
CA PRO A 212 -4.81 -10.33 3.75
C PRO A 212 -4.48 -10.20 2.25
N ALA A 213 -3.81 -11.21 1.70
CA ALA A 213 -3.32 -11.35 0.33
C ALA A 213 -2.41 -10.24 -0.20
N TYR A 214 -2.92 -9.01 -0.25
CA TYR A 214 -2.53 -8.03 -1.25
C TYR A 214 -1.79 -6.80 -0.69
N GLY A 215 -1.49 -6.75 0.60
CA GLY A 215 -0.66 -5.69 1.21
C GLY A 215 -1.30 -4.28 1.28
N TRP A 216 -2.25 -3.94 0.41
CA TRP A 216 -3.04 -2.70 0.43
C TRP A 216 -4.25 -2.76 1.38
N ALA A 217 -4.64 -3.95 1.80
CA ALA A 217 -5.77 -4.17 2.70
C ALA A 217 -5.28 -4.30 4.14
N TRP A 218 -6.03 -3.74 5.09
CA TRP A 218 -5.76 -3.88 6.52
C TRP A 218 -7.03 -4.25 7.27
N ASN A 219 -6.97 -5.30 8.08
CA ASN A 219 -8.08 -5.70 8.92
C ASN A 219 -7.62 -5.92 10.36
N ILE A 220 -8.45 -5.48 11.31
CA ILE A 220 -8.37 -5.88 12.71
C ILE A 220 -9.65 -6.66 13.01
N VAL A 221 -9.49 -7.93 13.37
CA VAL A 221 -10.60 -8.87 13.53
C VAL A 221 -10.48 -9.60 14.87
N PRO A 222 -11.54 -9.61 15.70
CA PRO A 222 -11.54 -10.39 16.94
C PRO A 222 -11.36 -11.88 16.67
N VAL A 223 -10.59 -12.54 17.53
CA VAL A 223 -10.37 -13.98 17.50
C VAL A 223 -11.61 -14.69 18.05
N LYS A 224 -12.08 -15.70 17.33
CA LYS A 224 -13.18 -16.58 17.73
C LYS A 224 -12.67 -17.74 18.57
N SER A 225 -11.56 -18.34 18.16
CA SER A 225 -10.91 -19.47 18.84
C SER A 225 -9.46 -19.60 18.39
N ALA A 226 -8.61 -20.14 19.27
CA ALA A 226 -7.24 -20.52 18.97
C ALA A 226 -7.00 -21.93 19.50
N ASP A 227 -6.55 -22.84 18.64
CA ASP A 227 -6.26 -24.23 18.99
C ASP A 227 -4.78 -24.53 18.80
N ARG A 228 -4.08 -24.74 19.92
CA ARG A 228 -2.66 -25.05 19.95
C ARG A 228 -2.33 -26.43 19.38
N ALA A 229 -3.24 -27.40 19.47
CA ALA A 229 -2.99 -28.75 18.97
C ALA A 229 -2.98 -28.82 17.43
N THR A 230 -3.75 -27.94 16.80
CA THR A 230 -3.86 -27.81 15.34
C THR A 230 -3.18 -26.55 14.80
N ALA A 231 -2.52 -25.76 15.66
CA ALA A 231 -1.93 -24.46 15.37
C ALA A 231 -2.88 -23.54 14.58
N THR A 232 -4.16 -23.55 14.90
CA THR A 232 -5.20 -22.87 14.09
C THR A 232 -5.80 -21.69 14.85
N ILE A 233 -5.86 -20.54 14.18
CA ILE A 233 -6.59 -19.36 14.65
C ILE A 233 -7.84 -19.19 13.77
N SER A 234 -9.00 -19.05 14.40
CA SER A 234 -10.26 -18.72 13.73
C SER A 234 -10.74 -17.34 14.14
N LEU A 235 -11.29 -16.60 13.19
CA LEU A 235 -11.75 -15.22 13.31
C LEU A 235 -13.28 -15.18 13.44
N THR A 236 -13.78 -14.10 14.05
CA THR A 236 -15.23 -13.89 14.23
C THR A 236 -15.97 -13.49 12.95
N ARG A 237 -15.24 -13.00 11.96
CA ARG A 237 -15.74 -12.56 10.65
C ARG A 237 -14.66 -12.67 9.58
N ASN A 238 -15.08 -12.68 8.32
CA ASN A 238 -14.19 -12.69 7.18
C ASN A 238 -13.31 -11.43 7.13
N VAL A 239 -12.04 -11.60 6.77
CA VAL A 239 -11.18 -10.54 6.25
C VAL A 239 -11.61 -10.12 4.84
N SER A 240 -11.07 -9.00 4.36
CA SER A 240 -11.45 -8.40 3.07
C SER A 240 -11.11 -9.29 1.87
N TYR A 241 -10.02 -10.05 1.94
CA TYR A 241 -9.50 -10.88 0.85
C TYR A 241 -9.19 -12.29 1.32
N ASP A 242 -9.02 -13.23 0.38
CA ASP A 242 -8.60 -14.59 0.70
C ASP A 242 -7.23 -14.55 1.38
N LEU A 243 -7.08 -15.35 2.43
CA LEU A 243 -5.82 -15.52 3.14
C LEU A 243 -4.91 -16.40 2.30
N VAL A 244 -3.64 -16.02 2.26
CA VAL A 244 -2.61 -16.79 1.56
C VAL A 244 -1.38 -17.00 2.45
N VAL A 245 -0.61 -18.04 2.12
CA VAL A 245 0.66 -18.32 2.78
C VAL A 245 1.56 -17.08 2.76
N GLY A 246 2.16 -16.78 3.92
CA GLY A 246 3.02 -15.62 4.09
C GLY A 246 2.29 -14.31 4.37
N ASP A 247 0.96 -14.28 4.48
CA ASP A 247 0.27 -13.07 4.96
C ASP A 247 0.78 -12.69 6.35
N ARG A 248 1.20 -11.43 6.49
CA ARG A 248 1.81 -10.92 7.72
C ARG A 248 0.73 -10.40 8.67
N TYR A 249 0.85 -10.78 9.93
CA TYR A 249 -0.08 -10.38 10.99
C TYR A 249 0.61 -10.29 12.36
N PHE A 250 -0.12 -9.74 13.33
CA PHE A 250 0.19 -9.91 14.75
C PHE A 250 -1.11 -10.18 15.52
N VAL A 251 -0.98 -10.86 16.65
CA VAL A 251 -2.07 -11.05 17.62
C VAL A 251 -1.87 -10.03 18.74
N GLN A 252 -2.92 -9.39 19.21
CA GLN A 252 -2.83 -8.40 20.27
C GLN A 252 -3.96 -8.54 21.29
N ASN A 253 -3.87 -7.73 22.36
CA ASN A 253 -4.87 -7.58 23.41
C ASN A 253 -5.01 -8.83 24.31
N LEU A 254 -3.88 -9.37 24.74
CA LEU A 254 -3.78 -10.53 25.63
C LEU A 254 -2.81 -10.24 26.77
N LEU A 255 -3.15 -10.65 28.00
CA LEU A 255 -2.28 -10.47 29.16
C LEU A 255 -1.01 -11.32 29.07
N GLU A 256 -1.11 -12.50 28.46
CA GLU A 256 0.00 -13.43 28.28
C GLU A 256 1.03 -12.95 27.24
N GLU A 257 0.66 -11.96 26.41
CA GLU A 257 1.55 -11.28 25.47
C GLU A 257 2.12 -9.97 26.05
N LEU A 258 1.91 -9.68 27.34
CA LEU A 258 2.49 -8.52 28.01
C LEU A 258 3.89 -8.88 28.54
N ASP A 259 4.88 -8.91 27.67
CA ASP A 259 6.25 -9.35 27.99
C ASP A 259 7.38 -8.40 27.56
N ALA A 260 7.08 -7.32 26.81
CA ALA A 260 8.05 -6.30 26.43
C ALA A 260 7.86 -4.93 27.13
N PRO A 261 8.93 -4.16 27.41
CA PRO A 261 8.80 -2.81 27.95
C PRO A 261 8.03 -1.89 26.99
N GLY A 262 7.14 -1.07 27.55
CA GLY A 262 6.23 -0.20 26.80
C GLY A 262 4.88 -0.84 26.45
N GLU A 263 4.67 -2.12 26.79
CA GLU A 263 3.42 -2.80 26.53
C GLU A 263 2.40 -2.65 27.66
N TRP A 264 1.11 -2.75 27.32
CA TRP A 264 0.00 -2.73 28.28
C TRP A 264 -1.16 -3.62 27.86
N TYR A 265 -1.99 -4.01 28.84
CA TYR A 265 -3.22 -4.78 28.65
C TYR A 265 -4.32 -4.28 29.60
N LEU A 266 -5.55 -4.13 29.12
CA LEU A 266 -6.71 -3.77 29.94
C LEU A 266 -7.65 -4.97 30.06
N ASP A 267 -7.76 -5.50 31.28
CA ASP A 267 -8.84 -6.42 31.64
C ASP A 267 -10.13 -5.61 31.83
N ARG A 268 -10.94 -5.54 30.78
CA ARG A 268 -12.18 -4.74 30.76
C ARG A 268 -13.21 -5.23 31.78
N ASP A 269 -13.35 -6.53 31.92
CA ASP A 269 -14.33 -7.15 32.82
C ASP A 269 -13.98 -6.91 34.29
N ALA A 270 -12.69 -6.95 34.62
CA ALA A 270 -12.20 -6.68 35.97
C ALA A 270 -11.97 -5.18 36.24
N SER A 271 -11.93 -4.34 35.19
CA SER A 271 -11.46 -2.95 35.23
C SER A 271 -10.06 -2.83 35.83
N VAL A 272 -9.13 -3.67 35.36
CA VAL A 272 -7.72 -3.65 35.81
C VAL A 272 -6.81 -3.40 34.62
N LEU A 273 -5.99 -2.35 34.72
CA LEU A 273 -4.94 -2.03 33.76
C LEU A 273 -3.62 -2.70 34.19
N TYR A 274 -2.98 -3.40 33.27
CA TYR A 274 -1.63 -3.93 33.42
C TYR A 274 -0.68 -3.17 32.49
N PHE A 275 0.50 -2.81 32.99
CA PHE A 275 1.47 -2.00 32.24
C PHE A 275 2.90 -2.44 32.57
N HIS A 276 3.71 -2.69 31.54
CA HIS A 276 5.15 -2.88 31.64
C HIS A 276 5.82 -1.56 31.25
N PRO A 277 6.15 -0.68 32.20
CA PRO A 277 6.67 0.64 31.86
C PRO A 277 8.07 0.55 31.24
N PRO A 278 8.39 1.36 30.21
CA PRO A 278 9.71 1.35 29.56
C PRO A 278 10.80 2.01 30.40
N SER A 279 10.42 2.84 31.39
CA SER A 279 11.30 3.43 32.39
C SER A 279 10.57 3.60 33.73
N ASP A 280 11.18 4.21 34.74
CA ASP A 280 10.56 4.40 36.05
C ASP A 280 9.29 5.27 35.94
N LEU A 281 8.18 4.85 36.57
CA LEU A 281 6.92 5.63 36.61
C LEU A 281 7.10 7.01 37.24
N ALA A 282 8.12 7.22 38.08
CA ALA A 282 8.42 8.54 38.63
C ALA A 282 8.86 9.56 37.56
N GLU A 283 9.26 9.10 36.37
CA GLU A 283 9.72 9.95 35.27
C GLU A 283 8.59 10.59 34.45
N GLY A 284 7.33 10.18 34.65
CA GLY A 284 6.20 10.85 34.01
C GLY A 284 4.83 10.26 34.28
N GLU A 285 3.81 10.88 33.70
CA GLU A 285 2.43 10.48 33.88
C GLU A 285 2.01 9.36 32.93
N VAL A 286 1.09 8.52 33.43
CA VAL A 286 0.36 7.53 32.64
C VAL A 286 -1.03 8.10 32.36
N LEU A 287 -1.42 8.20 31.09
CA LEU A 287 -2.71 8.73 30.65
C LEU A 287 -3.51 7.68 29.87
N ALA A 288 -4.80 7.59 30.14
CA ALA A 288 -5.74 6.78 29.35
C ALA A 288 -6.91 7.66 28.86
N PRO A 289 -7.32 7.58 27.58
CA PRO A 289 -8.45 8.34 27.05
C PRO A 289 -9.74 8.11 27.83
N ALA A 290 -10.49 9.19 28.07
CA ALA A 290 -11.83 9.15 28.67
C ALA A 290 -12.91 9.67 27.71
N ILE A 291 -12.54 10.41 26.67
CA ILE A 291 -13.46 10.95 25.65
C ILE A 291 -12.99 10.60 24.23
N GLY A 292 -13.94 10.55 23.29
CA GLY A 292 -13.66 10.30 21.87
C GLY A 292 -13.08 11.52 21.16
N THR A 293 -13.75 12.68 21.27
CA THR A 293 -13.40 13.92 20.56
C THR A 293 -13.20 15.06 21.54
N VAL A 294 -12.15 15.86 21.34
CA VAL A 294 -11.80 16.98 22.22
C VAL A 294 -12.60 18.24 21.85
N VAL A 295 -12.66 18.59 20.56
CA VAL A 295 -13.38 19.77 20.06
C VAL A 295 -14.34 19.36 18.94
N ALA A 296 -15.61 19.76 19.03
CA ALA A 296 -16.60 19.48 17.99
C ALA A 296 -17.39 20.74 17.63
N LEU A 297 -17.41 21.09 16.35
CA LEU A 297 -18.22 22.16 15.78
C LEU A 297 -19.31 21.54 14.91
N GLN A 298 -20.57 21.91 15.14
CA GLN A 298 -21.73 21.42 14.38
C GLN A 298 -22.63 22.58 13.96
N GLY A 299 -22.73 22.82 12.66
CA GLY A 299 -23.59 23.90 12.11
C GLY A 299 -23.15 25.31 12.52
N ALA A 300 -21.93 25.46 13.02
CA ALA A 300 -21.38 26.76 13.45
C ALA A 300 -20.81 27.53 12.25
N SER A 301 -20.88 28.86 12.33
CA SER A 301 -20.33 29.75 11.31
C SER A 301 -19.30 30.72 11.90
N HIS A 302 -18.23 31.00 11.16
CA HIS A 302 -17.21 32.01 11.52
C HIS A 302 -16.62 31.82 12.93
N VAL A 303 -16.32 30.56 13.28
CA VAL A 303 -15.65 30.18 14.53
C VAL A 303 -14.22 29.78 14.24
N THR A 304 -13.26 30.33 14.99
CA THR A 304 -11.85 29.92 14.93
C THR A 304 -11.41 29.34 16.27
N VAL A 305 -10.79 28.16 16.25
CA VAL A 305 -10.12 27.55 17.41
C VAL A 305 -8.63 27.45 17.07
N ARG A 306 -7.76 28.15 17.82
CA ARG A 306 -6.34 28.23 17.47
C ARG A 306 -5.34 28.25 18.62
N GLY A 307 -4.14 27.73 18.37
CA GLY A 307 -3.01 27.81 19.30
C GLY A 307 -3.04 26.77 20.42
N PHE A 308 -3.80 25.69 20.27
CA PHE A 308 -3.94 24.66 21.31
C PHE A 308 -3.05 23.47 21.03
N THR A 309 -2.57 22.82 22.08
CA THR A 309 -2.27 21.38 22.01
C THR A 309 -3.57 20.63 22.23
N ILE A 310 -3.96 19.76 21.31
CA ILE A 310 -5.19 18.95 21.37
C ILE A 310 -4.75 17.48 21.34
N GLU A 311 -4.94 16.75 22.44
CA GLU A 311 -4.35 15.40 22.54
C GLU A 311 -5.07 14.39 23.43
N ALA A 312 -4.65 13.13 23.28
CA ALA A 312 -5.00 11.99 24.14
C ALA A 312 -6.49 11.68 24.21
N CYS A 313 -7.14 11.51 23.05
CA CYS A 313 -8.54 11.10 22.92
C CYS A 313 -8.68 9.79 22.12
N ASP A 314 -9.83 9.10 22.22
CA ASP A 314 -10.00 7.77 21.61
C ASP A 314 -10.53 7.78 20.16
N GLY A 315 -11.10 8.89 19.72
CA GLY A 315 -11.61 9.11 18.36
C GLY A 315 -10.91 10.27 17.65
N ASP A 316 -11.63 10.95 16.78
CA ASP A 316 -11.13 12.13 16.06
C ASP A 316 -10.91 13.30 17.02
N ALA A 317 -9.76 13.96 16.95
CA ALA A 317 -9.42 15.02 17.91
C ALA A 317 -10.31 16.25 17.73
N VAL A 318 -10.56 16.63 16.46
CA VAL A 318 -11.43 17.76 16.11
C VAL A 318 -12.40 17.42 14.97
N THR A 319 -13.66 17.79 15.12
CA THR A 319 -14.69 17.61 14.08
C THR A 319 -15.39 18.93 13.72
N LEU A 320 -15.57 19.16 12.42
CA LEU A 320 -16.33 20.27 11.84
C LEU A 320 -17.40 19.68 10.94
N THR A 321 -18.66 19.70 11.38
CA THR A 321 -19.78 19.13 10.63
C THR A 321 -20.74 20.24 10.22
N ASP A 322 -21.06 20.32 8.93
CA ASP A 322 -21.97 21.32 8.35
C ASP A 322 -21.63 22.77 8.74
N CYS A 323 -20.33 23.05 8.91
CA CYS A 323 -19.85 24.36 9.33
C CYS A 323 -19.62 25.31 8.15
N GLU A 324 -19.67 26.60 8.43
CA GLU A 324 -19.46 27.65 7.44
C GLU A 324 -18.29 28.56 7.88
N SER A 325 -17.22 28.59 7.09
CA SER A 325 -16.06 29.47 7.38
C SER A 325 -15.47 29.27 8.79
N CYS A 326 -15.44 28.02 9.27
CA CYS A 326 -14.86 27.66 10.56
C CYS A 326 -13.43 27.13 10.40
N VAL A 327 -12.54 27.47 11.33
CA VAL A 327 -11.10 27.17 11.20
C VAL A 327 -10.53 26.55 12.46
N ILE A 328 -9.81 25.45 12.28
CA ILE A 328 -8.85 24.92 13.25
C ILE A 328 -7.47 25.30 12.76
N GLY A 329 -6.77 26.13 13.51
CA GLY A 329 -5.46 26.60 13.05
C GLY A 329 -4.41 26.79 14.12
N GLY A 330 -3.15 26.80 13.70
CA GLY A 330 -2.00 27.04 14.56
C GLY A 330 -1.93 26.12 15.77
N SER A 331 -2.49 24.91 15.67
CA SER A 331 -2.62 23.97 16.79
C SER A 331 -1.70 22.77 16.59
N THR A 332 -1.27 22.17 17.69
CA THR A 332 -0.61 20.86 17.70
C THR A 332 -1.66 19.82 18.03
N VAL A 333 -1.99 18.95 17.07
CA VAL A 333 -2.97 17.87 17.25
C VAL A 333 -2.22 16.55 17.26
N ARG A 334 -2.29 15.80 18.37
CA ARG A 334 -1.55 14.54 18.46
C ARG A 334 -2.20 13.49 19.34
N ASN A 335 -1.70 12.25 19.27
CA ASN A 335 -2.08 11.20 20.22
C ASN A 335 -3.60 10.95 20.28
N CYS A 336 -4.28 11.00 19.14
CA CYS A 336 -5.71 10.66 19.03
C CYS A 336 -5.90 9.25 18.45
N GLY A 337 -7.03 8.61 18.76
CA GLY A 337 -7.35 7.27 18.24
C GLY A 337 -7.94 7.25 16.84
N GLY A 338 -8.47 8.38 16.37
CA GLY A 338 -9.00 8.59 15.03
C GLY A 338 -8.16 9.58 14.22
N TRP A 339 -8.84 10.46 13.49
CA TRP A 339 -8.25 11.53 12.67
C TRP A 339 -7.79 12.72 13.52
N GLY A 340 -6.82 13.49 13.01
CA GLY A 340 -6.48 14.78 13.60
C GLY A 340 -7.63 15.77 13.46
N VAL A 341 -8.08 16.01 12.23
CA VAL A 341 -9.23 16.89 11.94
C VAL A 341 -10.14 16.26 10.90
N THR A 342 -11.45 16.22 11.19
CA THR A 342 -12.49 15.77 10.24
C THR A 342 -13.41 16.92 9.89
N ILE A 343 -13.60 17.19 8.60
CA ILE A 343 -14.49 18.21 8.04
C ILE A 343 -15.55 17.52 7.17
N ALA A 344 -16.79 17.46 7.62
CA ALA A 344 -17.88 16.78 6.93
C ALA A 344 -18.99 17.77 6.55
N GLY A 345 -19.38 17.80 5.27
CA GLY A 345 -20.33 18.78 4.77
C GLY A 345 -19.82 20.22 4.88
N GLY A 346 -20.74 21.17 4.97
CA GLY A 346 -20.42 22.58 5.16
C GLY A 346 -19.66 23.24 4.00
N HIS A 347 -19.24 24.50 4.22
CA HIS A 347 -18.48 25.27 3.24
C HIS A 347 -17.35 26.09 3.86
N ARG A 348 -16.29 26.34 3.06
CA ARG A 348 -15.19 27.27 3.37
C ARG A 348 -14.53 27.05 4.74
N SER A 349 -14.67 25.86 5.30
CA SER A 349 -14.12 25.50 6.60
C SER A 349 -12.82 24.72 6.41
N GLY A 350 -11.87 24.86 7.35
CA GLY A 350 -10.54 24.32 7.10
C GLY A 350 -9.69 24.01 8.32
N ALA A 351 -8.74 23.10 8.09
CA ALA A 351 -7.59 22.86 8.94
C ALA A 351 -6.40 23.60 8.35
N ARG A 352 -5.90 24.63 9.06
CA ARG A 352 -4.86 25.52 8.54
C ARG A 352 -3.65 25.64 9.46
N GLY A 353 -2.46 25.34 8.96
CA GLY A 353 -1.24 25.62 9.68
C GLY A 353 -1.01 24.78 10.94
N ASN A 354 -1.63 23.60 11.05
CA ASN A 354 -1.51 22.73 12.22
C ASN A 354 -0.29 21.80 12.12
N ASP A 355 0.23 21.37 13.28
CA ASP A 355 1.15 20.23 13.40
C ASP A 355 0.35 19.01 13.84
N ILE A 356 0.17 18.01 12.98
CA ILE A 356 -0.70 16.85 13.20
C ILE A 356 0.11 15.56 13.16
N ALA A 357 0.12 14.79 14.24
CA ALA A 357 0.91 13.56 14.25
C ALA A 357 0.50 12.53 15.30
N TRP A 358 1.01 11.30 15.19
CA TRP A 358 0.72 10.19 16.09
C TRP A 358 -0.78 9.93 16.24
N THR A 359 -1.50 9.97 15.12
CA THR A 359 -2.95 9.72 15.04
C THR A 359 -3.23 8.24 14.78
N GLY A 360 -4.41 7.76 15.21
CA GLY A 360 -4.80 6.37 15.02
C GLY A 360 -5.37 6.09 13.61
N ALA A 361 -5.92 7.10 12.95
CA ALA A 361 -6.31 7.11 11.54
C ALA A 361 -5.46 8.12 10.76
N GLY A 362 -6.02 9.07 10.02
CA GLY A 362 -5.21 10.00 9.21
C GLY A 362 -4.96 11.37 9.84
N GLY A 363 -4.47 12.31 9.03
CA GLY A 363 -4.23 13.71 9.41
C GLY A 363 -5.50 14.54 9.32
N VAL A 364 -5.90 14.90 8.09
CA VAL A 364 -7.13 15.67 7.80
C VAL A 364 -8.04 14.90 6.85
N SER A 365 -9.33 14.82 7.16
CA SER A 365 -10.35 14.22 6.29
C SER A 365 -11.40 15.27 5.91
N ILE A 366 -11.74 15.39 4.62
CA ILE A 366 -12.68 16.38 4.09
C ILE A 366 -13.72 15.70 3.20
N THR A 367 -15.02 15.93 3.46
CA THR A 367 -16.15 15.44 2.65
C THR A 367 -17.25 16.49 2.49
N GLY A 368 -16.89 17.68 1.97
CA GLY A 368 -17.81 18.80 1.75
C GLY A 368 -18.37 18.93 0.33
N GLY A 369 -19.47 19.67 0.18
CA GLY A 369 -20.16 19.87 -1.09
C GLY A 369 -21.27 18.83 -1.38
N ASP A 370 -22.06 19.08 -2.42
CA ASP A 370 -23.14 18.21 -2.87
C ASP A 370 -22.92 17.78 -4.32
N ARG A 371 -22.60 16.50 -4.50
CA ARG A 371 -22.36 15.89 -5.80
C ARG A 371 -23.61 15.83 -6.68
N LYS A 372 -24.82 15.72 -6.12
CA LYS A 372 -26.04 15.72 -6.95
C LYS A 372 -26.25 17.07 -7.63
N ALA A 373 -25.94 18.15 -6.93
CA ALA A 373 -26.05 19.52 -7.43
C ALA A 373 -24.75 20.09 -8.00
N LEU A 374 -23.63 19.34 -7.95
CA LEU A 374 -22.27 19.86 -8.17
C LEU A 374 -21.99 21.15 -7.36
N ALA A 375 -22.61 21.28 -6.19
CA ALA A 375 -22.39 22.41 -5.31
C ALA A 375 -21.07 22.20 -4.57
N ARG A 376 -20.15 23.14 -4.73
CA ARG A 376 -18.82 23.09 -4.12
C ARG A 376 -18.89 23.27 -2.62
N GLY A 377 -18.06 22.54 -1.86
CA GLY A 377 -17.82 22.77 -0.44
C GLY A 377 -16.78 23.88 -0.22
N ASP A 378 -15.72 23.94 -1.04
CA ASP A 378 -14.59 24.87 -0.85
C ASP A 378 -13.94 24.74 0.55
N ASN A 379 -14.04 23.56 1.17
CA ASN A 379 -13.32 23.24 2.40
C ASN A 379 -11.86 22.92 2.09
N TYR A 380 -10.97 23.10 3.07
CA TYR A 380 -9.53 23.03 2.79
C TYR A 380 -8.67 22.44 3.92
N ALA A 381 -7.62 21.74 3.53
CA ALA A 381 -6.45 21.44 4.36
C ALA A 381 -5.27 22.24 3.81
N ASP A 382 -4.89 23.32 4.48
CA ASP A 382 -3.86 24.24 4.00
C ASP A 382 -2.68 24.39 4.98
N ASN A 383 -1.45 24.39 4.49
CA ASN A 383 -0.26 24.74 5.27
C ASN A 383 0.00 23.84 6.50
N ASN A 384 -0.52 22.61 6.52
CA ASN A 384 -0.34 21.71 7.67
C ASN A 384 0.96 20.91 7.56
N TYR A 385 1.51 20.53 8.70
CA TYR A 385 2.58 19.56 8.83
C TYR A 385 2.04 18.27 9.43
N ILE A 386 2.10 17.17 8.67
CA ILE A 386 1.41 15.92 8.99
C ILE A 386 2.39 14.76 8.93
N HIS A 387 2.53 14.01 10.02
CA HIS A 387 3.43 12.86 10.04
C HIS A 387 3.07 11.76 11.04
N HIS A 388 3.63 10.56 10.86
CA HIS A 388 3.48 9.44 11.82
C HIS A 388 2.01 9.14 12.16
N ILE A 389 1.21 8.93 11.13
CA ILE A 389 -0.23 8.70 11.22
C ILE A 389 -0.57 7.21 11.11
N ALA A 390 -1.85 6.89 11.28
CA ALA A 390 -2.47 5.61 10.99
C ALA A 390 -1.97 4.45 11.87
N ALA A 391 -1.79 4.69 13.17
CA ALA A 391 -1.36 3.66 14.11
C ALA A 391 -2.31 2.44 14.16
N PHE A 392 -3.61 2.65 13.95
CA PHE A 392 -4.65 1.62 14.02
C PHE A 392 -5.32 1.33 12.68
N GLN A 393 -5.78 2.37 11.98
CA GLN A 393 -6.49 2.26 10.71
C GLN A 393 -5.51 2.47 9.56
N ARG A 394 -4.70 1.44 9.30
CA ARG A 394 -3.44 1.57 8.55
C ARG A 394 -3.57 1.87 7.06
N THR A 395 -4.61 1.39 6.38
CA THR A 395 -4.80 1.61 4.93
C THR A 395 -6.03 2.46 4.66
N TYR A 396 -6.04 3.16 3.52
CA TYR A 396 -7.01 4.19 3.10
C TYR A 396 -7.22 5.40 4.05
N ASN A 397 -6.41 5.51 5.09
CA ASN A 397 -6.31 6.68 5.95
C ASN A 397 -4.94 7.32 5.70
N THR A 398 -4.91 8.62 5.40
CA THR A 398 -3.75 9.28 4.80
C THR A 398 -3.44 10.60 5.50
N GLY A 399 -2.41 11.31 5.04
CA GLY A 399 -2.15 12.67 5.51
C GLY A 399 -3.34 13.57 5.26
N VAL A 400 -3.87 13.56 4.03
CA VAL A 400 -5.09 14.28 3.66
C VAL A 400 -5.99 13.43 2.78
N ASN A 401 -7.21 13.14 3.26
CA ASN A 401 -8.30 12.64 2.42
C ASN A 401 -9.15 13.83 1.97
N VAL A 402 -9.30 14.02 0.67
CA VAL A 402 -10.12 15.10 0.07
C VAL A 402 -11.21 14.50 -0.83
N GLY A 403 -12.45 14.56 -0.35
CA GLY A 403 -13.65 14.00 -0.96
C GLY A 403 -14.73 15.06 -1.25
N GLY A 404 -15.85 14.66 -1.85
CA GLY A 404 -17.01 15.55 -2.08
C GLY A 404 -16.95 16.34 -3.39
N VAL A 405 -17.20 17.66 -3.37
CA VAL A 405 -17.11 18.53 -4.54
C VAL A 405 -16.33 19.80 -4.20
N GLY A 406 -15.27 20.10 -4.95
CA GLY A 406 -14.63 21.41 -4.90
C GLY A 406 -13.80 21.71 -3.66
N ASN A 407 -13.24 20.70 -2.98
CA ASN A 407 -12.40 20.90 -1.80
C ASN A 407 -10.90 20.89 -2.18
N THR A 408 -10.06 21.37 -1.26
CA THR A 408 -8.64 21.65 -1.55
C THR A 408 -7.69 21.04 -0.53
N ALA A 409 -6.60 20.45 -1.01
CA ALA A 409 -5.41 20.12 -0.21
C ALA A 409 -4.23 20.95 -0.73
N SER A 410 -3.75 21.91 0.07
CA SER A 410 -2.72 22.87 -0.37
C SER A 410 -1.58 23.10 0.63
N HIS A 411 -0.36 23.32 0.13
CA HIS A 411 0.80 23.73 0.95
C HIS A 411 1.12 22.82 2.14
N ASN A 412 0.69 21.55 2.13
CA ASN A 412 0.95 20.64 3.23
C ASN A 412 2.33 19.97 3.08
N LEU A 413 2.99 19.70 4.20
CA LEU A 413 4.14 18.80 4.28
C LEU A 413 3.68 17.49 4.94
N ILE A 414 3.73 16.39 4.20
CA ILE A 414 3.17 15.10 4.61
C ILE A 414 4.25 14.03 4.51
N HIS A 415 4.53 13.33 5.62
CA HIS A 415 5.46 12.20 5.59
C HIS A 415 5.23 11.12 6.64
N ASP A 416 6.01 10.05 6.58
CA ASP A 416 5.91 8.90 7.49
C ASP A 416 4.49 8.33 7.53
N CYS A 417 3.94 8.08 6.35
CA CYS A 417 2.60 7.52 6.17
C CYS A 417 2.68 6.00 5.98
N TYR A 418 1.84 5.25 6.69
CA TYR A 418 1.80 3.79 6.54
C TYR A 418 1.32 3.36 5.14
N HIS A 419 0.44 4.17 4.52
CA HIS A 419 -0.14 4.01 3.18
C HIS A 419 0.10 5.29 2.35
N GLN A 420 -0.75 5.65 1.36
CA GLN A 420 -0.52 6.87 0.57
C GLN A 420 -0.54 8.15 1.41
N GLY A 421 0.05 9.23 0.86
CA GLY A 421 0.04 10.56 1.49
C GLY A 421 -1.27 11.32 1.31
N ILE A 422 -1.87 11.25 0.11
CA ILE A 422 -3.12 11.94 -0.23
C ILE A 422 -4.09 10.96 -0.93
N LEU A 423 -5.33 10.89 -0.44
CA LEU A 423 -6.44 10.19 -1.11
C LEU A 423 -7.43 11.20 -1.65
N VAL A 424 -7.76 11.10 -2.94
CA VAL A 424 -8.71 11.98 -3.61
C VAL A 424 -9.99 11.23 -3.97
N GLY A 425 -11.14 11.88 -3.88
CA GLY A 425 -12.41 11.36 -4.38
C GLY A 425 -13.42 12.46 -4.70
N GLY A 426 -14.39 12.14 -5.56
CA GLY A 426 -15.41 13.10 -5.98
C GLY A 426 -14.91 14.15 -6.98
N ASN A 427 -15.66 15.24 -7.11
CA ASN A 427 -15.60 16.14 -8.26
C ASN A 427 -14.81 17.42 -7.95
N ASP A 428 -14.16 17.99 -8.97
CA ASP A 428 -13.55 19.33 -8.94
C ASP A 428 -12.57 19.58 -7.78
N GLN A 429 -11.92 18.53 -7.30
CA GLN A 429 -10.94 18.64 -6.21
C GLN A 429 -9.69 19.37 -6.69
N THR A 430 -9.02 20.07 -5.79
CA THR A 430 -7.72 20.72 -6.06
C THR A 430 -6.66 20.19 -5.10
N VAL A 431 -5.57 19.65 -5.64
CA VAL A 431 -4.38 19.24 -4.87
C VAL A 431 -3.17 20.01 -5.38
N GLU A 432 -2.68 20.95 -4.59
CA GLU A 432 -1.62 21.86 -5.05
C GLU A 432 -0.57 22.26 -4.04
N TYR A 433 0.66 22.53 -4.51
CA TYR A 433 1.75 23.04 -3.67
C TYR A 433 2.11 22.16 -2.46
N ASN A 434 1.75 20.88 -2.46
CA ASN A 434 2.09 19.97 -1.35
C ASN A 434 3.48 19.37 -1.54
N VAL A 435 4.13 19.05 -0.43
CA VAL A 435 5.33 18.20 -0.37
C VAL A 435 4.94 16.91 0.33
N VAL A 436 5.08 15.78 -0.37
CA VAL A 436 4.70 14.46 0.13
C VAL A 436 5.88 13.50 -0.03
N HIS A 437 6.32 12.89 1.07
CA HIS A 437 7.41 11.92 1.02
C HIS A 437 7.33 10.80 2.04
N HIS A 438 8.05 9.70 1.78
CA HIS A 438 8.11 8.57 2.71
C HIS A 438 6.71 8.05 3.09
N THR A 439 5.94 7.74 2.05
CA THR A 439 4.62 7.10 2.17
C THR A 439 4.76 5.60 1.95
N ASN A 440 3.68 4.85 2.19
CA ASN A 440 3.60 3.40 1.97
C ASN A 440 4.61 2.57 2.78
N LEU A 441 5.10 3.09 3.90
CA LEU A 441 6.17 2.46 4.68
C LEU A 441 5.83 1.07 5.21
N GLY A 442 4.54 0.78 5.35
CA GLY A 442 4.06 -0.54 5.73
C GLY A 442 2.97 -1.06 4.79
N SER A 443 2.91 -0.67 3.52
CA SER A 443 1.91 -1.19 2.59
C SER A 443 2.36 -1.05 1.14
N GLU A 444 1.56 -1.52 0.20
CA GLU A 444 1.84 -1.46 -1.23
C GLU A 444 0.58 -1.14 -2.05
N ASP A 445 0.74 -1.06 -3.37
CA ASP A 445 -0.30 -0.81 -4.38
C ASP A 445 -1.03 0.54 -4.24
N THR A 446 -0.33 1.58 -3.77
CA THR A 446 -0.80 2.98 -3.88
C THR A 446 0.37 3.92 -4.17
N GLY A 447 0.39 5.17 -3.68
CA GLY A 447 1.41 6.13 -4.06
C GLY A 447 1.54 7.36 -3.17
N GLY A 448 2.15 8.42 -3.68
CA GLY A 448 2.13 9.73 -3.01
C GLY A 448 0.71 10.29 -3.00
N LEU A 449 0.05 10.17 -4.16
CA LEU A 449 -1.37 10.43 -4.36
C LEU A 449 -2.05 9.21 -5.00
N TYR A 450 -3.24 8.87 -4.51
CA TYR A 450 -4.08 7.81 -5.07
C TYR A 450 -5.53 8.29 -5.29
N MET A 451 -6.14 7.82 -6.38
CA MET A 451 -7.55 8.08 -6.73
C MET A 451 -8.16 6.84 -7.42
N SER A 452 -9.39 6.44 -7.06
CA SER A 452 -10.11 5.30 -7.66
C SER A 452 -11.63 5.43 -7.44
N SER A 453 -12.40 5.63 -8.50
CA SER A 453 -13.84 5.95 -8.46
C SER A 453 -14.68 4.98 -9.26
N ARG A 454 -14.15 4.45 -10.38
CA ARG A 454 -14.90 3.57 -11.30
C ARG A 454 -16.19 4.21 -11.82
N ASP A 455 -16.17 5.53 -11.98
CA ASP A 455 -17.35 6.33 -12.26
C ASP A 455 -16.99 7.48 -13.20
N TYR A 456 -17.48 7.41 -14.45
CA TYR A 456 -17.17 8.43 -15.46
C TYR A 456 -17.74 9.82 -15.19
N THR A 457 -18.56 9.98 -14.16
CA THR A 457 -19.08 11.28 -13.73
C THR A 457 -18.23 11.93 -12.64
N VAL A 458 -17.21 11.24 -12.10
CA VAL A 458 -16.19 11.81 -11.19
C VAL A 458 -15.10 12.46 -12.04
N ARG A 459 -15.13 13.79 -12.17
CA ARG A 459 -14.28 14.56 -13.10
C ARG A 459 -13.90 15.93 -12.54
N GLY A 460 -13.01 16.63 -13.23
CA GLY A 460 -12.67 18.04 -12.95
C GLY A 460 -11.56 18.23 -11.93
N THR A 461 -11.01 17.14 -11.38
CA THR A 461 -9.91 17.19 -10.41
C THR A 461 -8.63 17.77 -11.04
N VAL A 462 -7.99 18.69 -10.31
CA VAL A 462 -6.72 19.32 -10.67
C VAL A 462 -5.64 18.93 -9.67
N ILE A 463 -4.52 18.40 -10.17
CA ILE A 463 -3.35 18.02 -9.38
C ILE A 463 -2.15 18.78 -9.92
N ARG A 464 -1.68 19.81 -9.21
CA ARG A 464 -0.62 20.68 -9.73
C ARG A 464 0.43 21.14 -8.75
N HIS A 465 1.64 21.38 -9.23
CA HIS A 465 2.67 22.06 -8.43
C HIS A 465 3.02 21.34 -7.12
N ASN A 466 2.89 20.02 -7.06
CA ASN A 466 3.28 19.22 -5.90
C ASN A 466 4.67 18.61 -6.09
N VAL A 467 5.34 18.28 -4.98
CA VAL A 467 6.57 17.50 -4.95
C VAL A 467 6.29 16.17 -4.26
N PHE A 468 6.50 15.06 -4.99
CA PHE A 468 6.35 13.69 -4.48
C PHE A 468 7.70 12.97 -4.51
N HIS A 469 8.20 12.50 -3.37
CA HIS A 469 9.49 11.80 -3.35
C HIS A 469 9.65 10.73 -2.27
N HIS A 470 10.52 9.75 -2.51
CA HIS A 470 10.70 8.57 -1.63
C HIS A 470 9.36 7.89 -1.36
N ILE A 471 8.63 7.63 -2.43
CA ILE A 471 7.34 6.96 -2.37
C ILE A 471 7.61 5.46 -2.49
N GLY A 472 7.80 4.77 -1.38
CA GLY A 472 8.24 3.37 -1.37
C GLY A 472 7.27 2.47 -0.66
N GLY A 473 6.86 1.36 -1.27
CA GLY A 473 6.00 0.37 -0.63
C GLY A 473 6.77 -0.76 0.05
N PHE A 474 6.11 -1.45 0.96
CA PHE A 474 6.60 -2.68 1.57
C PHE A 474 5.55 -3.79 1.52
N GLY A 475 5.94 -4.90 0.91
CA GLY A 475 5.12 -6.11 0.91
C GLY A 475 5.79 -7.26 0.17
N LYS A 476 4.98 -8.27 -0.20
CA LYS A 476 5.47 -9.56 -0.70
C LYS A 476 5.96 -9.40 -2.13
N ALA A 477 7.11 -9.99 -2.45
CA ALA A 477 7.59 -10.01 -3.84
C ALA A 477 6.61 -10.70 -4.80
N SER A 478 5.77 -11.62 -4.30
CA SER A 478 4.67 -12.23 -5.04
C SER A 478 3.57 -12.67 -4.07
N THR A 479 2.33 -12.28 -4.33
CA THR A 479 1.15 -12.80 -3.59
C THR A 479 0.67 -14.14 -4.14
N TRP A 480 0.79 -14.34 -5.45
CA TRP A 480 0.25 -15.50 -6.15
C TRP A 480 1.14 -16.75 -6.00
N GLN A 481 2.44 -16.53 -5.87
CA GLN A 481 3.46 -17.56 -5.61
C GLN A 481 4.34 -17.07 -4.45
N PRO A 482 3.80 -17.03 -3.22
CA PRO A 482 4.46 -16.37 -2.10
C PRO A 482 5.71 -17.12 -1.64
N VAL A 483 5.74 -18.45 -1.81
CA VAL A 483 6.86 -19.29 -1.38
C VAL A 483 7.77 -19.58 -2.57
N LYS A 484 9.02 -19.12 -2.48
CA LYS A 484 10.09 -19.48 -3.40
C LYS A 484 11.30 -19.94 -2.61
N ASP A 485 11.75 -21.15 -2.88
CA ASP A 485 12.91 -21.81 -2.27
C ASP A 485 12.81 -21.85 -0.73
N GLY A 486 11.61 -22.23 -0.26
CA GLY A 486 11.28 -22.41 1.16
C GLY A 486 11.14 -21.13 1.98
N LYS A 487 11.06 -19.98 1.31
CA LYS A 487 10.94 -18.67 1.97
C LYS A 487 9.94 -17.78 1.25
N VAL A 488 9.33 -16.88 2.03
CA VAL A 488 8.56 -15.73 1.51
C VAL A 488 9.49 -14.52 1.53
N LYS A 489 9.60 -13.83 0.38
CA LYS A 489 10.38 -12.60 0.25
C LYS A 489 9.47 -11.39 0.40
N PHE A 490 9.86 -10.46 1.27
CA PHE A 490 9.33 -9.11 1.36
C PHE A 490 10.42 -8.10 1.03
N GLU A 491 10.04 -6.94 0.51
CA GLU A 491 11.01 -5.95 0.03
C GLU A 491 10.50 -4.52 0.09
N TYR A 492 11.44 -3.58 0.16
CA TYR A 492 11.24 -2.14 0.04
C TYR A 492 12.43 -1.51 -0.71
N PRO A 493 12.20 -0.50 -1.56
CA PRO A 493 10.89 -0.01 -1.96
C PRO A 493 10.24 -0.97 -2.96
N HIS A 494 8.93 -1.14 -2.82
CA HIS A 494 8.12 -2.09 -3.59
C HIS A 494 6.82 -1.43 -4.08
N PHE A 495 6.32 -1.96 -5.19
CA PHE A 495 5.02 -1.76 -5.83
C PHE A 495 4.20 -0.51 -5.44
N THR A 496 4.72 0.69 -5.77
CA THR A 496 4.07 1.99 -5.55
C THR A 496 4.41 3.00 -6.64
N TRP A 497 3.62 4.07 -6.74
CA TRP A 497 3.68 5.10 -7.78
C TRP A 497 3.74 6.51 -7.19
N GLY A 498 4.16 7.51 -7.98
CA GLY A 498 4.14 8.89 -7.52
C GLY A 498 2.72 9.42 -7.44
N ILE A 499 2.07 9.55 -8.60
CA ILE A 499 0.64 9.85 -8.76
C ILE A 499 -0.03 8.66 -9.43
N TYR A 500 -0.97 8.04 -8.74
CA TYR A 500 -1.71 6.87 -9.21
C TYR A 500 -3.19 7.21 -9.43
N LEU A 501 -3.58 7.27 -10.70
CA LEU A 501 -4.98 7.32 -11.13
C LEU A 501 -5.43 5.90 -11.48
N ASP A 502 -6.17 5.27 -10.57
CA ASP A 502 -6.53 3.85 -10.59
C ASP A 502 -7.86 3.54 -11.34
N ALA A 503 -8.05 2.29 -11.76
CA ALA A 503 -8.92 1.83 -12.83
C ALA A 503 -10.45 2.09 -12.69
N PRO A 504 -11.07 2.93 -13.57
CA PRO A 504 -10.49 4.00 -14.35
C PRO A 504 -10.91 5.39 -13.85
N GLU A 505 -9.93 6.19 -13.46
CA GLU A 505 -10.15 7.61 -13.20
C GLU A 505 -10.13 8.45 -14.46
N VAL A 506 -10.99 9.47 -14.49
CA VAL A 506 -11.23 10.22 -15.72
C VAL A 506 -11.25 11.73 -15.52
N GLY A 507 -10.93 12.45 -16.59
CA GLY A 507 -11.05 13.91 -16.63
C GLY A 507 -10.19 14.64 -15.60
N CYS A 508 -9.04 14.06 -15.19
CA CYS A 508 -8.08 14.72 -14.32
C CYS A 508 -7.10 15.59 -15.12
N ASN A 509 -6.73 16.74 -14.55
CA ASN A 509 -5.68 17.60 -15.08
C ASN A 509 -4.46 17.59 -14.13
N VAL A 510 -3.38 16.92 -14.54
CA VAL A 510 -2.18 16.67 -13.75
C VAL A 510 -1.00 17.43 -14.35
N PHE A 511 -0.56 18.52 -13.71
CA PHE A 511 0.50 19.33 -14.28
C PHE A 511 1.45 20.05 -13.32
N GLY A 512 2.69 20.28 -13.77
CA GLY A 512 3.65 21.06 -12.99
C GLY A 512 4.11 20.36 -11.71
N ASN A 513 3.94 19.04 -11.58
CA ASN A 513 4.39 18.27 -10.42
C ASN A 513 5.83 17.79 -10.62
N VAL A 514 6.55 17.57 -9.52
CA VAL A 514 7.94 17.06 -9.51
C VAL A 514 7.96 15.73 -8.77
N LEU A 515 8.48 14.68 -9.39
CA LEU A 515 8.46 13.31 -8.85
C LEU A 515 9.83 12.64 -8.95
N TYR A 516 10.31 12.05 -7.85
CA TYR A 516 11.59 11.32 -7.83
C TYR A 516 11.63 10.26 -6.73
N SER A 517 12.55 9.29 -6.82
CA SER A 517 12.63 8.14 -5.89
C SER A 517 11.30 7.39 -5.76
N VAL A 518 10.80 6.89 -6.90
CA VAL A 518 9.53 6.15 -7.02
C VAL A 518 9.79 4.79 -7.69
N PRO A 519 9.31 3.66 -7.13
CA PRO A 519 9.75 2.33 -7.53
C PRO A 519 9.13 1.82 -8.83
N VAL A 520 7.82 1.97 -9.05
CA VAL A 520 7.17 1.43 -10.26
C VAL A 520 7.18 2.44 -11.39
N CYS A 521 6.52 3.59 -11.20
CA CYS A 521 6.68 4.74 -12.09
C CYS A 521 6.18 6.03 -11.44
N GLY A 522 6.67 7.18 -11.90
CA GLY A 522 6.26 8.49 -11.40
C GLY A 522 4.75 8.70 -11.57
N LEU A 523 4.22 8.44 -12.76
CA LEU A 523 2.83 8.73 -13.12
C LEU A 523 2.17 7.48 -13.70
N PHE A 524 0.99 7.10 -13.20
CA PHE A 524 0.28 5.92 -13.66
C PHE A 524 -1.18 6.24 -14.03
N ASN A 525 -1.52 5.98 -15.29
CA ASN A 525 -2.88 6.02 -15.83
C ASN A 525 -3.40 4.59 -16.00
N HIS A 526 -4.02 4.04 -14.95
CA HIS A 526 -4.56 2.69 -14.98
C HIS A 526 -5.99 2.75 -15.51
N GLU A 527 -6.19 2.33 -16.75
CA GLU A 527 -7.47 2.30 -17.48
C GLU A 527 -8.17 3.67 -17.66
N GLY A 528 -7.67 4.74 -17.05
CA GLY A 528 -8.26 6.08 -17.07
C GLY A 528 -8.29 6.74 -18.44
N ARG A 529 -9.24 7.65 -18.67
CA ARG A 529 -9.43 8.39 -19.93
C ARG A 529 -9.76 9.86 -19.69
N ASP A 530 -9.64 10.67 -20.72
CA ASP A 530 -9.74 12.13 -20.69
C ASP A 530 -8.75 12.81 -19.71
N ASN A 531 -7.73 12.07 -19.26
CA ASN A 531 -6.71 12.57 -18.36
C ASN A 531 -5.64 13.33 -19.13
N THR A 532 -5.22 14.48 -18.58
CA THR A 532 -4.12 15.29 -19.09
C THR A 532 -2.94 15.23 -18.13
N TRP A 533 -1.80 14.79 -18.64
CA TRP A 533 -0.53 14.68 -17.92
C TRP A 533 0.47 15.61 -18.60
N GLU A 534 0.57 16.83 -18.10
CA GLU A 534 1.26 17.91 -18.79
C GLU A 534 2.28 18.62 -17.90
N ASN A 535 3.42 19.08 -18.44
CA ASN A 535 4.30 19.99 -17.70
C ASN A 535 4.88 19.44 -16.39
N ASN A 536 4.93 18.11 -16.21
CA ASN A 536 5.50 17.48 -15.02
C ASN A 536 7.01 17.24 -15.20
N VAL A 537 7.74 17.14 -14.09
CA VAL A 537 9.16 16.77 -14.04
C VAL A 537 9.27 15.42 -13.33
N ILE A 538 9.79 14.41 -14.02
CA ILE A 538 10.01 13.07 -13.45
C ILE A 538 11.50 12.77 -13.50
N ILE A 539 12.08 12.45 -12.34
CA ILE A 539 13.51 12.22 -12.18
C ILE A 539 13.74 10.80 -11.67
N ASP A 540 14.64 10.08 -12.34
CA ASP A 540 15.21 8.81 -11.84
C ASP A 540 14.20 7.72 -11.47
N ALA A 541 13.02 7.76 -12.09
CA ALA A 541 11.97 6.76 -12.00
C ALA A 541 11.48 6.41 -13.42
N PRO A 542 10.96 5.21 -13.68
CA PRO A 542 10.15 4.98 -14.87
C PRO A 542 9.08 6.06 -14.95
N ALA A 543 8.96 6.75 -16.09
CA ALA A 543 8.30 8.05 -16.09
C ALA A 543 6.78 7.90 -16.08
N PHE A 544 6.27 7.07 -16.98
CA PHE A 544 4.83 6.95 -17.20
C PHE A 544 4.42 5.54 -17.54
N ARG A 545 3.29 5.12 -16.99
CA ARG A 545 2.64 3.85 -17.30
C ARG A 545 1.19 4.08 -17.70
N VAL A 546 0.75 3.31 -18.67
CA VAL A 546 -0.66 3.19 -19.09
C VAL A 546 -1.02 1.72 -19.16
N SER A 547 -2.21 1.36 -18.72
CA SER A 547 -2.74 0.01 -18.95
C SER A 547 -4.23 0.02 -19.25
N SER A 548 -4.70 -0.92 -20.06
CA SER A 548 -6.10 -1.18 -20.40
C SER A 548 -6.40 -2.67 -20.35
N GLY A 549 -7.64 -3.05 -20.04
CA GLY A 549 -8.11 -4.43 -20.16
C GLY A 549 -7.61 -5.36 -19.05
N ASN A 550 -7.25 -4.79 -17.89
CA ASN A 550 -6.90 -5.54 -16.69
C ASN A 550 -8.17 -6.08 -16.01
N TYR A 551 -9.30 -5.38 -16.15
CA TYR A 551 -10.60 -5.78 -15.61
C TYR A 551 -11.64 -6.01 -16.73
N PRO A 552 -12.29 -7.18 -16.77
CA PRO A 552 -13.44 -7.39 -17.64
C PRO A 552 -14.57 -6.40 -17.33
N ASP A 553 -15.18 -5.84 -18.38
CA ASP A 553 -16.39 -4.99 -18.32
C ASP A 553 -16.28 -3.69 -17.49
N LEU A 554 -15.06 -3.24 -17.15
CA LEU A 554 -14.85 -2.03 -16.34
C LEU A 554 -15.38 -0.76 -17.00
N ASP A 555 -15.29 -0.67 -18.33
CA ASP A 555 -15.86 0.41 -19.12
C ASP A 555 -17.40 0.47 -18.99
N GLN A 556 -18.05 -0.70 -19.08
CA GLN A 556 -19.50 -0.82 -18.93
C GLN A 556 -19.94 -0.49 -17.49
N GLN A 557 -19.18 -0.96 -16.49
CA GLN A 557 -19.41 -0.61 -15.09
C GLN A 557 -19.34 0.90 -14.90
N SER A 558 -18.30 1.54 -15.40
CA SER A 558 -18.07 2.98 -15.23
C SER A 558 -19.10 3.81 -15.99
N TYR A 559 -19.51 3.38 -17.18
CA TYR A 559 -20.55 4.03 -17.98
C TYR A 559 -21.96 3.87 -17.38
N SER A 560 -22.21 2.84 -16.58
CA SER A 560 -23.51 2.64 -15.93
C SER A 560 -23.92 3.84 -15.04
N TYR A 561 -22.96 4.55 -14.45
CA TYR A 561 -23.20 5.77 -13.68
C TYR A 561 -23.68 6.93 -14.56
N VAL A 562 -23.15 7.07 -15.78
CA VAL A 562 -23.62 8.06 -16.76
C VAL A 562 -25.06 7.76 -17.17
N LYS A 563 -25.40 6.49 -17.41
CA LYS A 563 -26.78 6.07 -17.70
C LYS A 563 -27.73 6.38 -16.54
N ALA A 564 -27.36 5.99 -15.34
CA ALA A 564 -28.15 6.27 -14.13
C ALA A 564 -28.38 7.77 -13.95
N LEU A 565 -27.37 8.60 -14.21
CA LEU A 565 -27.47 10.05 -14.13
C LEU A 565 -28.46 10.63 -15.17
N ARG A 566 -28.54 10.07 -16.37
CA ARG A 566 -29.55 10.43 -17.40
C ARG A 566 -30.95 10.07 -16.96
N GLU A 567 -31.15 8.85 -16.47
CA GLU A 567 -32.44 8.35 -16.01
C GLU A 567 -32.98 9.14 -14.82
N GLN A 568 -32.10 9.59 -13.93
CA GLN A 568 -32.44 10.38 -12.75
C GLN A 568 -32.62 11.88 -13.05
N GLY A 569 -32.39 12.32 -14.30
CA GLY A 569 -32.55 13.72 -14.72
C GLY A 569 -31.42 14.67 -14.28
N GLY A 570 -30.30 14.15 -13.77
CA GLY A 570 -29.14 14.96 -13.36
C GLY A 570 -28.15 15.26 -14.50
N TYR A 571 -28.32 14.61 -15.65
CA TYR A 571 -27.33 14.64 -16.73
C TYR A 571 -27.13 16.02 -17.35
N ASP A 572 -28.17 16.84 -17.53
CA ASP A 572 -28.02 18.16 -18.15
C ASP A 572 -27.12 19.10 -17.35
N LEU A 573 -27.20 19.04 -16.01
CA LEU A 573 -26.33 19.80 -15.11
C LEU A 573 -24.87 19.37 -15.28
N TYR A 574 -24.62 18.06 -15.24
CA TYR A 574 -23.28 17.51 -15.40
C TYR A 574 -22.71 17.77 -16.78
N ARG A 575 -23.53 17.68 -17.83
CA ARG A 575 -23.15 17.95 -19.22
C ARG A 575 -22.82 19.43 -19.43
N GLN A 576 -23.51 20.33 -18.74
CA GLN A 576 -23.19 21.76 -18.75
C GLN A 576 -21.85 22.03 -18.04
N HIS A 577 -21.55 21.31 -16.96
CA HIS A 577 -20.31 21.48 -16.18
C HIS A 577 -19.11 20.75 -16.80
N TYR A 578 -19.34 19.57 -17.39
CA TYR A 578 -18.38 18.70 -18.06
C TYR A 578 -18.85 18.41 -19.50
N PRO A 579 -18.60 19.31 -20.45
CA PRO A 579 -19.02 19.15 -21.84
C PRO A 579 -18.49 17.88 -22.51
N GLU A 580 -17.37 17.31 -22.03
CA GLU A 580 -16.80 16.05 -22.51
C GLU A 580 -17.78 14.87 -22.42
N LEU A 581 -18.76 14.94 -21.51
CA LEU A 581 -19.80 13.92 -21.39
C LEU A 581 -20.66 13.79 -22.65
N ASP A 582 -20.74 14.82 -23.51
CA ASP A 582 -21.41 14.75 -24.82
C ASP A 582 -20.82 13.66 -25.72
N ALA A 583 -19.55 13.28 -25.53
CA ALA A 583 -18.88 12.23 -26.30
C ALA A 583 -19.24 10.81 -25.83
N TYR A 584 -19.85 10.64 -24.66
CA TYR A 584 -20.21 9.33 -24.11
C TYR A 584 -21.59 8.93 -24.62
N THR A 585 -21.70 8.01 -25.55
CA THR A 585 -22.97 7.52 -26.10
C THR A 585 -23.23 6.08 -25.69
N ASP A 586 -24.40 5.54 -26.03
CA ASP A 586 -24.69 4.11 -25.78
C ASP A 586 -23.91 3.16 -26.68
N GLU A 587 -23.11 3.69 -27.62
CA GLU A 587 -22.18 2.90 -28.41
C GLU A 587 -20.93 2.57 -27.59
N ALA A 588 -20.58 1.28 -27.52
CA ALA A 588 -19.47 0.82 -26.68
C ALA A 588 -18.13 1.50 -27.01
N ALA A 589 -17.90 1.80 -28.29
CA ALA A 589 -16.70 2.46 -28.77
C ALA A 589 -16.49 3.88 -28.17
N SER A 590 -17.56 4.53 -27.71
CA SER A 590 -17.49 5.90 -27.18
C SER A 590 -16.89 5.96 -25.77
N HIS A 591 -16.93 4.84 -25.03
CA HIS A 591 -16.67 4.81 -23.59
C HIS A 591 -15.62 3.76 -23.17
N TYR A 592 -14.84 3.21 -24.11
CA TYR A 592 -13.68 2.37 -23.79
C TYR A 592 -12.66 3.07 -22.90
N THR A 593 -11.91 2.30 -22.13
CA THR A 593 -10.86 2.78 -21.23
C THR A 593 -9.63 3.32 -22.00
N CYS A 594 -8.74 4.04 -21.30
CA CYS A 594 -7.49 4.64 -21.80
C CYS A 594 -7.57 5.87 -22.73
N ALA A 595 -8.41 5.84 -23.76
CA ALA A 595 -8.45 6.91 -24.77
C ALA A 595 -9.76 7.70 -24.74
N PRO A 596 -9.74 9.03 -25.00
CA PRO A 596 -8.56 9.83 -25.30
C PRO A 596 -7.74 10.16 -24.04
N GLY A 597 -6.46 10.52 -24.18
CA GLY A 597 -5.60 10.90 -23.05
C GLY A 597 -4.35 11.60 -23.56
N LYS A 598 -3.60 12.30 -22.69
CA LYS A 598 -2.41 13.06 -23.12
C LYS A 598 -1.27 12.94 -22.13
N PHE A 599 -0.08 12.62 -22.61
CA PHE A 599 1.19 12.77 -21.91
C PHE A 599 2.11 13.70 -22.72
N VAL A 600 2.07 14.99 -22.41
CA VAL A 600 2.68 16.02 -23.27
C VAL A 600 3.46 17.06 -22.49
N ARG A 601 4.52 17.62 -23.10
CA ARG A 601 5.31 18.71 -22.48
C ARG A 601 5.84 18.37 -21.08
N ASN A 602 6.18 17.11 -20.82
CA ASN A 602 6.82 16.70 -19.57
C ASN A 602 8.34 16.71 -19.72
N ILE A 603 9.06 16.81 -18.61
CA ILE A 603 10.50 16.57 -18.53
C ILE A 603 10.72 15.23 -17.86
N VAL A 604 11.49 14.36 -18.51
CA VAL A 604 11.95 13.09 -17.94
C VAL A 604 13.47 13.13 -17.89
N TYR A 605 14.04 13.02 -16.69
CA TYR A 605 15.46 13.24 -16.45
C TYR A 605 16.09 12.08 -15.70
N TYR A 606 17.10 11.47 -16.30
CA TYR A 606 17.85 10.38 -15.68
C TYR A 606 19.29 10.80 -15.38
N THR A 607 19.79 10.36 -14.24
CA THR A 607 21.20 10.44 -13.85
C THR A 607 21.85 9.05 -13.90
N PRO A 608 23.20 8.96 -13.96
CA PRO A 608 23.88 7.66 -13.97
C PRO A 608 23.61 6.80 -12.72
N GLU A 609 23.50 7.43 -11.55
CA GLU A 609 23.28 6.73 -10.27
C GLU A 609 21.80 6.66 -9.87
N GLY A 610 21.00 7.66 -10.23
CA GLY A 610 19.59 7.65 -9.89
C GLY A 610 18.82 6.59 -10.68
N GLY A 611 17.85 5.96 -10.02
CA GLY A 611 17.11 4.81 -10.57
C GLY A 611 17.94 3.54 -10.76
N ARG A 612 19.25 3.56 -10.44
CA ARG A 612 20.17 2.42 -10.63
C ARG A 612 19.70 1.17 -9.93
N MET A 613 19.22 1.30 -8.69
CA MET A 613 18.64 0.19 -7.93
C MET A 613 17.56 -0.54 -8.75
N MET A 614 16.64 0.20 -9.39
CA MET A 614 15.60 -0.41 -10.22
C MET A 614 16.17 -1.03 -11.50
N ARG A 615 17.15 -0.39 -12.14
CA ARG A 615 17.83 -0.98 -13.30
C ARG A 615 18.60 -2.25 -12.96
N GLU A 616 19.18 -2.33 -11.76
CA GLU A 616 19.91 -3.52 -11.32
C GLU A 616 18.95 -4.65 -10.98
N ARG A 617 17.87 -4.33 -10.26
CA ARG A 617 16.77 -5.25 -9.95
C ARG A 617 16.12 -5.82 -11.22
N GLU A 618 15.83 -4.95 -12.19
CA GLU A 618 15.17 -5.31 -13.45
C GLU A 618 16.15 -5.47 -14.62
N ARG A 619 17.45 -5.72 -14.34
CA ARG A 619 18.53 -5.71 -15.35
C ARG A 619 18.22 -6.55 -16.57
N ASN A 620 17.71 -7.75 -16.35
CA ASN A 620 17.38 -8.68 -17.42
C ASN A 620 16.15 -8.21 -18.21
N ALA A 621 15.09 -7.80 -17.52
CA ALA A 621 13.86 -7.31 -18.13
C ALA A 621 14.14 -6.05 -18.98
N TRP A 622 14.98 -5.14 -18.49
CA TRP A 622 15.26 -3.84 -19.11
C TRP A 622 16.49 -3.83 -20.03
N GLN A 623 17.11 -4.99 -20.27
CA GLN A 623 18.35 -5.12 -21.05
C GLN A 623 19.47 -4.17 -20.55
N GLY A 624 19.56 -3.98 -19.23
CA GLY A 624 20.50 -3.05 -18.59
C GLY A 624 20.24 -1.56 -18.86
N GLY A 625 19.12 -1.20 -19.50
CA GLY A 625 18.71 0.18 -19.77
C GLY A 625 17.78 0.76 -18.69
N GLN A 626 17.27 1.97 -18.97
CA GLN A 626 16.28 2.66 -18.16
C GLN A 626 14.92 2.64 -18.85
N LEU A 627 13.92 2.06 -18.19
CA LEU A 627 12.55 2.11 -18.66
C LEU A 627 12.00 3.53 -18.51
N VAL A 628 11.46 4.08 -19.61
CA VAL A 628 10.87 5.43 -19.66
C VAL A 628 9.35 5.35 -19.68
N TRP A 629 8.81 4.49 -20.55
CA TRP A 629 7.39 4.36 -20.82
C TRP A 629 6.97 2.91 -20.90
N THR A 630 5.79 2.62 -20.36
CA THR A 630 5.13 1.33 -20.53
C THR A 630 3.65 1.51 -20.86
N PHE A 631 3.20 0.93 -21.98
CA PHE A 631 1.80 0.69 -22.27
C PHE A 631 1.47 -0.79 -22.11
N SER A 632 0.27 -1.13 -21.67
CA SER A 632 -0.27 -2.49 -21.71
C SER A 632 -1.70 -2.47 -22.18
N GLY A 633 -1.99 -3.11 -23.30
CA GLY A 633 -3.34 -3.12 -23.81
C GLY A 633 -3.43 -3.56 -25.25
N SER A 634 -4.65 -3.54 -25.79
CA SER A 634 -4.83 -3.67 -27.23
C SER A 634 -4.32 -2.40 -27.94
N PRO A 635 -3.81 -2.50 -29.17
CA PRO A 635 -3.45 -1.32 -29.96
C PRO A 635 -4.61 -0.32 -30.11
N SER A 636 -5.85 -0.79 -30.17
CA SER A 636 -7.05 0.04 -30.26
C SER A 636 -7.32 0.87 -28.99
N ALA A 637 -6.96 0.37 -27.81
CA ALA A 637 -7.08 1.12 -26.56
C ALA A 637 -6.06 2.27 -26.46
N PHE A 638 -5.03 2.21 -27.31
CA PHE A 638 -4.04 3.27 -27.44
C PHE A 638 -4.41 4.31 -28.52
N GLU A 639 -5.32 3.96 -29.43
CA GLU A 639 -5.73 4.82 -30.55
C GLU A 639 -6.46 6.06 -30.02
N GLY A 640 -5.75 7.18 -29.93
CA GLY A 640 -6.26 8.45 -29.38
C GLY A 640 -5.55 8.94 -28.11
N PHE A 641 -4.64 8.15 -27.53
CA PHE A 641 -3.72 8.64 -26.51
C PHE A 641 -2.57 9.41 -27.18
N ARG A 642 -2.35 10.67 -26.78
CA ARG A 642 -1.31 11.52 -27.35
C ARG A 642 -0.06 11.50 -26.49
N PHE A 643 1.06 11.17 -27.09
CA PHE A 643 2.39 11.36 -26.52
C PHE A 643 3.13 12.39 -27.39
N GLY A 644 3.72 13.42 -26.78
CA GLY A 644 4.45 14.40 -27.58
C GLY A 644 4.98 15.63 -26.85
N GLY A 645 5.94 16.31 -27.48
CA GLY A 645 6.55 17.53 -26.98
C GLY A 645 7.25 17.36 -25.63
N ASN A 646 7.67 16.14 -25.27
CA ASN A 646 8.37 15.88 -24.01
C ASN A 646 9.88 16.15 -24.16
N CYS A 647 10.55 16.60 -23.10
CA CYS A 647 12.00 16.69 -23.03
C CYS A 647 12.53 15.50 -22.24
N VAL A 648 13.12 14.52 -22.91
CA VAL A 648 13.67 13.30 -22.29
C VAL A 648 15.19 13.40 -22.27
N TYR A 649 15.80 13.06 -21.14
CA TYR A 649 17.25 13.05 -20.98
C TYR A 649 17.70 11.76 -20.30
N GLY A 650 18.71 11.13 -20.88
CA GLY A 650 19.52 10.11 -20.24
C GLY A 650 21.00 10.33 -20.56
N PRO A 651 21.92 9.92 -19.67
CA PRO A 651 23.35 9.90 -19.97
C PRO A 651 23.63 9.14 -21.28
N PRO A 652 24.66 9.52 -22.07
CA PRO A 652 24.94 8.90 -23.37
C PRO A 652 25.14 7.38 -23.33
N ASP A 653 25.60 6.86 -22.19
CA ASP A 653 25.87 5.45 -21.92
C ASP A 653 24.69 4.71 -21.26
N LEU A 654 23.56 5.40 -21.01
CA LEU A 654 22.35 4.81 -20.44
C LEU A 654 21.28 4.63 -21.53
N PRO A 655 21.07 3.40 -22.04
CA PRO A 655 20.05 3.15 -23.05
C PRO A 655 18.65 3.37 -22.49
N LEU A 656 17.85 4.22 -23.15
CA LEU A 656 16.44 4.42 -22.83
C LEU A 656 15.59 3.32 -23.48
N LYS A 657 14.60 2.83 -22.74
CA LYS A 657 13.74 1.70 -23.12
C LYS A 657 12.26 2.07 -23.05
N PHE A 658 11.51 1.62 -24.04
CA PHE A 658 10.07 1.82 -24.17
C PHE A 658 9.39 0.46 -24.33
N SER A 659 8.28 0.25 -23.63
CA SER A 659 7.51 -0.99 -23.67
C SER A 659 6.07 -0.75 -24.11
N LEU A 660 5.54 -1.71 -24.89
CA LEU A 660 4.12 -1.83 -25.22
C LEU A 660 3.46 -3.04 -24.53
N THR A 661 4.12 -3.63 -23.54
CA THR A 661 3.55 -4.69 -22.68
C THR A 661 3.73 -4.40 -21.19
N LEU A 662 2.78 -4.88 -20.37
CA LEU A 662 2.75 -4.65 -18.90
C LEU A 662 3.97 -5.18 -18.18
N ARG A 663 4.42 -6.37 -18.59
CA ARG A 663 5.54 -7.11 -18.05
C ARG A 663 6.60 -7.11 -19.16
N PRO A 664 7.39 -6.03 -19.29
CA PRO A 664 8.33 -5.89 -20.38
C PRO A 664 9.32 -7.06 -20.35
N GLU A 665 9.22 -7.92 -21.34
CA GLU A 665 10.26 -8.91 -21.61
C GLU A 665 11.36 -8.26 -22.45
N ALA A 666 12.59 -8.71 -22.25
CA ALA A 666 13.75 -8.16 -22.95
C ALA A 666 13.53 -8.10 -24.48
N GLY A 667 12.88 -9.08 -25.09
CA GLY A 667 12.66 -9.13 -26.55
C GLY A 667 11.66 -8.12 -27.10
N GLN A 668 10.93 -7.39 -26.26
CA GLN A 668 9.82 -6.50 -26.66
C GLN A 668 10.12 -5.01 -26.44
N LEU A 669 11.31 -4.68 -25.94
CA LEU A 669 11.69 -3.30 -25.64
C LEU A 669 12.19 -2.57 -26.88
N LEU A 670 11.67 -1.36 -27.08
CA LEU A 670 12.07 -0.44 -28.15
C LEU A 670 13.15 0.52 -27.65
N SER A 671 14.11 0.83 -28.50
CA SER A 671 14.99 2.00 -28.39
C SER A 671 14.23 3.31 -28.63
N TRP A 672 14.89 4.44 -28.37
CA TRP A 672 14.34 5.76 -28.68
C TRP A 672 13.92 5.91 -30.15
N ASP A 673 14.78 5.51 -31.09
CA ASP A 673 14.50 5.66 -32.52
C ASP A 673 13.37 4.72 -32.98
N GLU A 674 13.32 3.49 -32.46
CA GLU A 674 12.23 2.54 -32.72
C GLU A 674 10.90 3.03 -32.13
N TRP A 675 10.92 3.59 -30.92
CA TRP A 675 9.75 4.23 -30.31
C TRP A 675 9.21 5.34 -31.21
N ARG A 676 10.05 6.24 -31.69
CA ARG A 676 9.61 7.31 -32.62
C ARG A 676 9.12 6.76 -33.95
N ALA A 677 9.73 5.69 -34.45
CA ALA A 677 9.30 5.04 -35.69
C ALA A 677 7.89 4.41 -35.60
N THR A 678 7.37 4.17 -34.39
CA THR A 678 5.96 3.75 -34.21
C THR A 678 4.95 4.84 -34.60
N GLY A 679 5.38 6.10 -34.73
CA GLY A 679 4.52 7.25 -35.00
C GLY A 679 3.80 7.80 -33.78
N GLN A 680 3.99 7.19 -32.59
CA GLN A 680 3.35 7.61 -31.35
C GLN A 680 3.97 8.89 -30.76
N ASP A 681 5.19 9.23 -31.15
CA ASP A 681 5.93 10.39 -30.67
C ASP A 681 6.64 11.13 -31.83
N ALA A 682 6.06 12.24 -32.25
CA ALA A 682 6.55 13.01 -33.39
C ALA A 682 7.53 14.12 -32.98
N ASP A 683 7.31 14.75 -31.82
CA ASP A 683 7.82 16.08 -31.48
C ASP A 683 8.53 16.17 -30.11
N SER A 684 8.72 15.05 -29.40
CA SER A 684 9.59 15.03 -28.21
C SER A 684 11.09 15.16 -28.58
N LEU A 685 11.88 15.66 -27.63
CA LEU A 685 13.32 15.87 -27.76
C LEU A 685 14.10 14.98 -26.80
N LEU A 686 15.15 14.35 -27.31
CA LEU A 686 16.22 13.76 -26.49
C LEU A 686 17.28 14.84 -26.20
N ALA A 687 17.18 15.53 -25.07
CA ALA A 687 18.04 16.67 -24.73
C ALA A 687 18.10 16.94 -23.22
N ASP A 688 19.25 17.43 -22.75
CA ASP A 688 19.42 17.92 -21.38
C ASP A 688 18.47 19.11 -21.13
N PRO A 689 17.57 19.05 -20.12
CA PRO A 689 16.64 20.12 -19.80
C PRO A 689 17.31 21.38 -19.24
N ARG A 690 18.61 21.35 -18.90
CA ARG A 690 19.37 22.47 -18.34
C ARG A 690 18.78 22.98 -17.03
N PHE A 691 18.68 22.10 -16.04
CA PHE A 691 18.34 22.48 -14.68
C PHE A 691 19.40 23.42 -14.07
N VAL A 692 19.01 24.21 -13.07
CA VAL A 692 19.90 25.14 -12.37
C VAL A 692 20.96 24.36 -11.59
N ASP A 693 20.54 23.45 -10.70
CA ASP A 693 21.40 22.60 -9.87
C ASP A 693 20.70 21.29 -9.46
N PRO A 694 20.55 20.33 -10.40
CA PRO A 694 19.82 19.09 -10.14
C PRO A 694 20.52 18.18 -9.12
N ALA A 695 21.83 18.34 -8.90
CA ALA A 695 22.58 17.55 -7.92
C ALA A 695 22.17 17.87 -6.48
N ASN A 696 21.61 19.06 -6.23
CA ASN A 696 21.08 19.48 -4.93
C ASN A 696 19.55 19.62 -4.94
N GLY A 697 18.86 19.02 -5.93
CA GLY A 697 17.41 19.04 -6.02
C GLY A 697 16.80 20.34 -6.58
N ASP A 698 17.60 21.26 -7.14
CA ASP A 698 17.09 22.47 -7.80
C ASP A 698 16.79 22.20 -9.28
N TYR A 699 15.54 21.82 -9.53
CA TYR A 699 15.01 21.51 -10.86
C TYR A 699 14.39 22.72 -11.57
N ARG A 700 14.74 23.95 -11.17
CA ARG A 700 14.39 25.14 -11.97
C ARG A 700 15.12 25.11 -13.30
N LEU A 701 14.50 25.65 -14.36
CA LEU A 701 15.07 25.67 -15.70
C LEU A 701 15.92 26.92 -15.93
N ARG A 702 17.06 26.74 -16.61
CA ARG A 702 17.82 27.87 -17.17
C ARG A 702 17.06 28.49 -18.36
N PRO A 703 17.25 29.80 -18.64
CA PRO A 703 16.53 30.49 -19.72
C PRO A 703 16.72 29.91 -21.13
N ASP A 704 17.81 29.16 -21.34
CA ASP A 704 18.18 28.53 -22.61
C ASP A 704 17.77 27.05 -22.70
N SER A 705 16.98 26.56 -21.73
CA SER A 705 16.46 25.19 -21.70
C SER A 705 15.71 24.82 -22.99
N PRO A 706 15.95 23.63 -23.56
CA PRO A 706 15.17 23.13 -24.69
C PRO A 706 13.70 22.86 -24.34
N ALA A 707 13.39 22.52 -23.08
CA ALA A 707 12.02 22.26 -22.64
C ALA A 707 11.12 23.51 -22.79
N LEU A 708 11.65 24.71 -22.53
CA LEU A 708 10.93 25.96 -22.73
C LEU A 708 10.49 26.17 -24.18
N LYS A 709 11.27 25.69 -25.16
CA LYS A 709 10.94 25.77 -26.60
C LYS A 709 9.83 24.79 -27.00
N LEU A 710 9.65 23.70 -26.25
CA LEU A 710 8.54 22.76 -26.40
C LEU A 710 7.25 23.28 -25.75
N GLY A 711 7.29 24.45 -25.10
CA GLY A 711 6.16 25.07 -24.42
C GLY A 711 6.04 24.69 -22.94
N PHE A 712 7.05 24.05 -22.36
CA PHE A 712 7.10 23.81 -20.91
C PHE A 712 7.05 25.15 -20.17
N GLN A 713 6.18 25.25 -19.17
CA GLN A 713 6.01 26.39 -18.27
C GLN A 713 6.82 26.16 -16.99
N PRO A 714 7.64 27.13 -16.54
CA PRO A 714 8.36 27.01 -15.27
C PRO A 714 7.44 26.68 -14.09
N ILE A 715 7.86 25.75 -13.23
CA ILE A 715 7.15 25.38 -12.01
C ILE A 715 7.47 26.42 -10.92
N PRO A 716 6.48 26.92 -10.15
CA PRO A 716 6.67 27.91 -9.10
C PRO A 716 7.23 27.26 -7.81
N PHE A 717 8.50 26.85 -7.83
CA PHE A 717 9.13 26.15 -6.69
C PHE A 717 9.07 26.91 -5.36
N ASP A 718 9.14 28.25 -5.39
CA ASP A 718 9.11 29.09 -4.19
C ASP A 718 7.73 29.13 -3.50
N GLU A 719 6.69 28.61 -4.16
CA GLU A 719 5.33 28.49 -3.63
C GLU A 719 5.02 27.08 -3.10
N ILE A 720 5.88 26.09 -3.37
CA ILE A 720 5.62 24.69 -2.98
C ILE A 720 5.99 24.48 -1.50
N GLY A 721 5.06 23.88 -0.78
CA GLY A 721 5.21 23.48 0.61
C GLY A 721 4.66 24.52 1.60
N PRO A 722 4.88 24.29 2.90
CA PRO A 722 4.38 25.16 3.95
C PRO A 722 4.98 26.56 3.90
N TYR A 723 4.21 27.57 4.31
CA TYR A 723 4.59 28.98 4.34
C TYR A 723 4.36 29.62 5.71
N ARG A 724 5.05 30.74 5.97
CA ARG A 724 4.91 31.48 7.22
C ARG A 724 3.53 32.13 7.31
N ASP A 725 2.77 31.81 8.35
CA ASP A 725 1.45 32.39 8.63
C ASP A 725 1.23 32.52 10.14
N GLU A 726 0.36 33.43 10.58
CA GLU A 726 0.00 33.56 12.00
C GLU A 726 -0.76 32.35 12.54
N LEU A 727 -1.45 31.61 11.67
CA LEU A 727 -2.12 30.34 11.96
C LEU A 727 -1.17 29.15 11.83
N ARG A 728 0.16 29.35 11.79
CA ARG A 728 1.11 28.24 11.82
C ARG A 728 1.50 27.88 13.26
N ALA A 729 1.41 26.60 13.62
CA ALA A 729 1.76 26.07 14.93
C ALA A 729 3.27 26.19 15.24
N SER A 730 4.11 26.00 14.21
CA SER A 730 5.56 26.11 14.29
C SER A 730 6.17 26.69 13.00
N TRP A 731 7.19 27.55 13.13
CA TRP A 731 7.90 28.13 11.99
C TRP A 731 9.37 28.51 12.33
N PRO A 732 10.36 28.20 11.47
CA PRO A 732 10.27 27.26 10.35
C PRO A 732 9.94 25.85 10.86
N ILE A 733 9.43 24.99 9.97
CA ILE A 733 9.16 23.60 10.32
C ILE A 733 10.50 22.88 10.49
N VAL A 734 10.61 22.12 11.57
CA VAL A 734 11.68 21.13 11.76
C VAL A 734 11.01 19.78 11.66
N GLU A 735 11.34 19.03 10.61
CA GLU A 735 10.76 17.70 10.42
C GLU A 735 11.13 16.78 11.58
N ALA A 736 10.11 16.13 12.14
CA ALA A 736 10.25 15.08 13.10
C ALA A 736 11.09 13.94 12.51
N PRO A 737 12.03 13.36 13.30
CA PRO A 737 12.76 12.17 12.87
C PRO A 737 11.79 11.07 12.46
N GLY A 738 12.08 10.43 11.32
CA GLY A 738 11.27 9.35 10.74
C GLY A 738 12.09 8.60 9.70
N ALA A 739 11.43 8.10 8.65
CA ALA A 739 12.08 7.40 7.56
C ALA A 739 13.18 8.25 6.89
N ALA A 740 12.95 9.56 6.72
CA ALA A 740 13.93 10.48 6.14
C ALA A 740 15.25 10.54 6.93
N ALA A 741 15.21 10.35 8.26
CA ALA A 741 16.41 10.35 9.10
C ALA A 741 17.29 9.10 8.88
N ARG A 742 16.78 8.08 8.18
CA ARG A 742 17.50 6.85 7.82
C ARG A 742 18.23 6.96 6.47
N GLY A 743 18.01 8.05 5.72
CA GLY A 743 18.54 8.23 4.36
C GLY A 743 17.83 7.34 3.33
N ASP A 744 18.44 7.15 2.16
CA ASP A 744 17.98 6.15 1.20
C ASP A 744 18.25 4.74 1.75
N PHE A 745 17.21 3.94 1.92
CA PHE A 745 17.33 2.56 2.39
C PHE A 745 16.54 1.60 1.52
N THR A 746 17.12 0.42 1.36
CA THR A 746 16.49 -0.74 0.73
C THR A 746 16.48 -1.87 1.75
N THR A 747 15.39 -2.63 1.80
CA THR A 747 15.34 -3.81 2.65
C THR A 747 14.78 -5.00 1.89
N GLU A 748 15.40 -6.16 2.10
CA GLU A 748 14.81 -7.45 1.79
C GLU A 748 14.66 -8.22 3.10
N ARG A 749 13.50 -8.84 3.29
CA ARG A 749 13.20 -9.70 4.43
C ARG A 749 12.77 -11.06 3.90
N TYR A 750 13.23 -12.10 4.59
CA TYR A 750 12.95 -13.47 4.21
C TYR A 750 12.38 -14.21 5.41
N PHE A 751 11.20 -14.78 5.23
CA PHE A 751 10.57 -15.61 6.25
C PHE A 751 10.61 -17.05 5.77
N LYS A 752 11.40 -17.87 6.48
CA LYS A 752 11.44 -19.31 6.21
C LYS A 752 10.14 -19.92 6.72
N LEU A 753 9.51 -20.73 5.88
CA LEU A 753 8.29 -21.44 6.25
C LEU A 753 8.63 -22.89 6.59
N PRO A 754 8.39 -23.32 7.84
CA PRO A 754 8.53 -24.72 8.22
C PRO A 754 7.75 -25.64 7.28
N GLY A 755 8.38 -26.71 6.80
CA GLY A 755 7.77 -27.66 5.87
C GLY A 755 7.97 -27.31 4.39
N TYR A 756 8.45 -26.11 4.05
CA TYR A 756 8.74 -25.68 2.67
C TYR A 756 10.23 -25.70 2.33
N GLU A 757 11.09 -26.22 3.21
CA GLU A 757 12.54 -26.23 3.02
C GLU A 757 12.93 -26.87 1.68
N PRO A 758 13.87 -26.29 0.92
CA PRO A 758 14.36 -26.90 -0.30
C PRO A 758 14.96 -28.28 -0.05
N ALA A 759 14.66 -29.23 -0.93
CA ALA A 759 15.33 -30.53 -0.93
C ALA A 759 16.80 -30.38 -1.39
N PRO A 760 17.73 -31.23 -0.94
CA PRO A 760 19.09 -31.23 -1.48
C PRO A 760 19.12 -31.42 -3.00
N ALA A 761 20.04 -30.76 -3.68
CA ALA A 761 20.29 -30.97 -5.11
C ALA A 761 21.09 -32.27 -5.31
N VAL A 762 20.39 -33.39 -5.56
CA VAL A 762 21.03 -34.70 -5.81
C VAL A 762 20.60 -35.20 -7.18
N GLU A 763 21.58 -35.54 -8.03
CA GLU A 763 21.34 -36.02 -9.41
C GLU A 763 20.51 -37.31 -9.44
N TYR A 764 20.73 -38.22 -8.48
CA TYR A 764 20.11 -39.54 -8.44
C TYR A 764 19.83 -39.98 -7.01
N LEU A 765 18.56 -40.33 -6.74
CA LEU A 765 18.13 -40.91 -5.47
C LEU A 765 17.42 -42.25 -5.73
N PRO A 766 18.01 -43.38 -5.32
CA PRO A 766 17.50 -44.71 -5.66
C PRO A 766 16.20 -45.09 -4.94
N ARG A 767 16.00 -44.62 -3.71
CA ARG A 767 14.90 -45.01 -2.80
C ARG A 767 14.58 -46.52 -2.90
N ASN A 768 13.32 -46.88 -3.18
CA ASN A 768 12.92 -48.29 -3.29
C ASN A 768 13.19 -48.92 -4.67
N GLY A 769 13.77 -48.18 -5.62
CA GLY A 769 14.01 -48.67 -6.97
C GLY A 769 12.74 -48.75 -7.83
N ALA A 770 12.84 -49.47 -8.94
CA ALA A 770 11.71 -49.91 -9.78
C ALA A 770 11.74 -51.45 -9.93
N PRO A 771 11.60 -52.20 -8.82
CA PRO A 771 11.96 -53.61 -8.76
C PRO A 771 11.07 -54.49 -9.64
N ASN A 772 9.79 -54.16 -9.79
CA ASN A 772 8.85 -54.98 -10.58
C ASN A 772 9.19 -54.92 -12.07
N THR A 773 9.50 -53.72 -12.56
CA THR A 773 9.86 -53.44 -13.95
C THR A 773 11.18 -54.11 -14.29
N PHE A 774 12.21 -53.91 -13.46
CA PHE A 774 13.53 -54.49 -13.75
C PHE A 774 13.53 -56.01 -13.61
N ALA A 775 12.77 -56.59 -12.68
CA ALA A 775 12.59 -58.04 -12.60
C ALA A 775 11.99 -58.61 -13.90
N LYS A 776 10.96 -57.97 -14.46
CA LYS A 776 10.36 -58.36 -15.75
C LYS A 776 11.35 -58.24 -16.92
N LEU A 777 12.07 -57.11 -16.99
CA LEU A 777 13.10 -56.90 -18.03
C LEU A 777 14.20 -57.96 -17.97
N GLN A 778 14.66 -58.31 -16.76
CA GLN A 778 15.67 -59.36 -16.55
C GLN A 778 15.13 -60.76 -16.89
N ALA A 779 13.86 -61.04 -16.60
CA ALA A 779 13.19 -62.29 -16.95
C ALA A 779 12.82 -62.43 -18.44
N GLY A 780 12.97 -61.37 -19.24
CA GLY A 780 12.56 -61.35 -20.65
C GLY A 780 11.05 -61.23 -20.85
N GLU A 781 10.32 -60.77 -19.83
CA GLU A 781 8.88 -60.53 -19.93
C GLU A 781 8.59 -59.20 -20.63
N PRO A 782 7.43 -59.06 -21.33
CA PRO A 782 7.02 -57.79 -21.91
C PRO A 782 6.84 -56.70 -20.85
N VAL A 783 7.36 -55.51 -21.13
CA VAL A 783 7.28 -54.33 -20.25
C VAL A 783 6.70 -53.15 -21.01
N THR A 784 5.67 -52.54 -20.43
CA THR A 784 5.08 -51.28 -20.92
C THR A 784 5.59 -50.10 -20.09
N VAL A 785 6.32 -49.19 -20.74
CA VAL A 785 6.82 -47.95 -20.15
C VAL A 785 5.98 -46.79 -20.65
N VAL A 786 5.32 -46.06 -19.74
CA VAL A 786 4.60 -44.83 -20.05
C VAL A 786 5.42 -43.64 -19.56
N VAL A 787 5.66 -42.67 -20.43
CA VAL A 787 6.13 -41.34 -20.03
C VAL A 787 4.95 -40.40 -19.94
N PHE A 788 4.73 -39.84 -18.76
CA PHE A 788 3.65 -38.91 -18.45
C PHE A 788 4.27 -37.59 -17.96
N ALA A 789 4.52 -36.69 -18.90
CA ALA A 789 5.29 -35.49 -18.67
C ALA A 789 4.67 -34.25 -19.32
N GLY A 790 5.12 -33.07 -18.88
CA GLY A 790 4.75 -31.79 -19.47
C GLY A 790 5.81 -31.23 -20.43
N GLY A 791 5.37 -30.27 -21.26
CA GLY A 791 6.25 -29.42 -22.05
C GLY A 791 6.94 -30.12 -23.22
N ALA A 792 7.84 -29.39 -23.90
CA ALA A 792 8.61 -29.94 -25.02
C ALA A 792 9.69 -30.96 -24.56
N HIS A 793 9.86 -31.12 -23.23
CA HIS A 793 10.94 -31.90 -22.66
C HIS A 793 10.89 -33.37 -23.02
N ALA A 794 9.76 -34.02 -22.78
CA ALA A 794 9.62 -35.43 -23.11
C ALA A 794 9.59 -35.73 -24.62
N GLN A 795 9.31 -34.75 -25.48
CA GLN A 795 9.11 -34.99 -26.91
C GLN A 795 10.38 -34.84 -27.77
N GLY A 796 11.33 -34.02 -27.33
CA GLY A 796 12.41 -33.55 -28.20
C GLY A 796 13.65 -34.44 -28.30
N GLY A 797 13.80 -35.48 -27.46
CA GLY A 797 14.88 -36.45 -27.67
C GLY A 797 15.24 -37.39 -26.52
N TRP A 798 14.97 -37.08 -25.25
CA TRP A 798 15.37 -38.00 -24.17
C TRP A 798 14.45 -39.21 -24.00
N ARG A 799 13.12 -39.08 -24.21
CA ARG A 799 12.18 -40.21 -24.11
C ARG A 799 12.50 -41.31 -25.14
N PRO A 800 12.61 -41.03 -26.46
CA PRO A 800 13.00 -42.06 -27.42
C PRO A 800 14.36 -42.68 -27.05
N ALA A 801 15.32 -41.87 -26.60
CA ALA A 801 16.64 -42.36 -26.19
C ALA A 801 16.58 -43.29 -24.96
N VAL A 802 15.66 -43.07 -24.02
CA VAL A 802 15.44 -43.97 -22.87
C VAL A 802 14.84 -45.30 -23.32
N ALA A 803 13.83 -45.27 -24.19
CA ALA A 803 13.22 -46.50 -24.74
C ALA A 803 14.25 -47.34 -25.52
N ASP A 804 15.05 -46.68 -26.38
CA ASP A 804 16.11 -47.33 -27.14
C ASP A 804 17.25 -47.83 -26.26
N TRP A 805 17.51 -47.17 -25.13
CA TRP A 805 18.45 -47.67 -24.14
C TRP A 805 17.93 -48.95 -23.47
N LEU A 806 16.67 -48.97 -23.01
CA LEU A 806 16.07 -50.17 -22.39
C LEU A 806 16.09 -51.37 -23.35
N ARG A 807 15.73 -51.18 -24.62
CA ARG A 807 15.79 -52.23 -25.65
C ARG A 807 17.21 -52.77 -25.87
N ARG A 808 18.23 -51.90 -25.78
CA ARG A 808 19.64 -52.30 -25.93
C ARG A 808 20.18 -53.02 -24.70
N GLN A 809 19.77 -52.63 -23.50
CA GLN A 809 20.19 -53.27 -22.25
C GLN A 809 19.49 -54.61 -22.01
N TYR A 810 18.23 -54.73 -22.42
CA TYR A 810 17.40 -55.92 -22.21
C TYR A 810 16.85 -56.45 -23.56
N PRO A 811 17.72 -56.91 -24.47
CA PRO A 811 17.31 -57.37 -25.80
C PRO A 811 16.40 -58.61 -25.76
N GLN A 812 16.35 -59.31 -24.62
CA GLN A 812 15.47 -60.46 -24.38
C GLN A 812 14.03 -60.08 -24.02
N ALA A 813 13.75 -58.83 -23.64
CA ALA A 813 12.43 -58.36 -23.23
C ALA A 813 11.79 -57.47 -24.32
N GLU A 814 10.47 -57.58 -24.51
CA GLU A 814 9.73 -56.68 -25.39
C GLU A 814 9.39 -55.38 -24.65
N VAL A 815 10.01 -54.27 -25.05
CA VAL A 815 9.77 -52.94 -24.45
C VAL A 815 8.84 -52.12 -25.32
N THR A 816 7.63 -51.90 -24.83
CA THR A 816 6.64 -50.98 -25.42
C THR A 816 6.75 -49.61 -24.73
N ASP A 817 7.12 -48.57 -25.47
CA ASP A 817 7.11 -47.19 -24.98
C ASP A 817 5.85 -46.45 -25.43
N ILE A 818 5.23 -45.73 -24.50
CA ILE A 818 4.03 -44.93 -24.76
C ILE A 818 4.30 -43.49 -24.32
N ASP A 819 4.08 -42.57 -25.26
CA ASP A 819 4.06 -41.15 -24.97
C ASP A 819 2.65 -40.73 -24.54
N ALA A 820 2.50 -40.45 -23.25
CA ALA A 820 1.27 -39.88 -22.68
C ALA A 820 1.48 -38.40 -22.28
N SER A 821 2.53 -37.76 -22.80
CA SER A 821 2.90 -36.39 -22.45
C SER A 821 1.92 -35.36 -23.03
N ILE A 822 1.80 -34.22 -22.36
CA ILE A 822 0.91 -33.12 -22.77
C ILE A 822 1.74 -31.96 -23.31
N CYS A 823 1.44 -31.54 -24.54
CA CYS A 823 2.08 -30.39 -25.19
C CYS A 823 1.07 -29.34 -25.61
N GLY A 824 1.44 -28.07 -25.48
CA GLY A 824 0.62 -26.91 -25.86
C GLY A 824 0.34 -25.95 -24.70
N CYS A 825 -0.73 -25.17 -24.80
CA CYS A 825 -1.06 -24.02 -23.96
C CYS A 825 -1.54 -24.34 -22.53
N VAL A 826 -1.62 -25.61 -22.12
CA VAL A 826 -1.97 -26.03 -20.76
C VAL A 826 -0.84 -26.91 -20.23
N ARG A 827 0.04 -26.34 -19.39
CA ARG A 827 1.26 -26.98 -18.86
C ARG A 827 1.09 -27.29 -17.36
N GLY A 828 1.80 -28.30 -16.86
CA GLY A 828 1.90 -28.62 -15.43
C GLY A 828 1.06 -29.80 -14.92
N SER A 829 1.33 -30.23 -13.70
CA SER A 829 0.75 -31.42 -13.07
C SER A 829 -0.73 -31.24 -12.68
N SER A 830 -1.15 -30.03 -12.28
CA SER A 830 -2.49 -29.75 -11.76
C SER A 830 -3.62 -30.01 -12.76
N PHE A 831 -3.38 -29.80 -14.05
CA PHE A 831 -4.32 -30.21 -15.11
C PHE A 831 -4.13 -31.70 -15.47
N SER A 832 -2.87 -32.13 -15.54
CA SER A 832 -2.49 -33.47 -15.99
C SER A 832 -3.03 -34.59 -15.10
N VAL A 833 -3.20 -34.36 -13.79
CA VAL A 833 -3.69 -35.36 -12.84
C VAL A 833 -5.07 -35.93 -13.22
N TYR A 834 -5.94 -35.13 -13.85
CA TYR A 834 -7.27 -35.55 -14.30
C TYR A 834 -7.23 -36.46 -15.54
N ARG A 835 -6.14 -36.42 -16.29
CA ARG A 835 -5.92 -37.23 -17.49
C ARG A 835 -5.15 -38.51 -17.23
N PHE A 836 -4.46 -38.57 -16.09
CA PHE A 836 -3.56 -39.66 -15.77
C PHE A 836 -4.20 -41.06 -15.90
N GLY A 837 -5.44 -41.22 -15.41
CA GLY A 837 -6.20 -42.45 -15.56
C GLY A 837 -6.42 -42.88 -17.02
N HIS A 838 -6.82 -41.93 -17.88
CA HIS A 838 -7.16 -42.19 -19.28
C HIS A 838 -5.91 -42.33 -20.17
N ASP A 839 -4.93 -41.45 -20.01
CA ASP A 839 -3.79 -41.34 -20.93
C ASP A 839 -2.66 -42.29 -20.55
N ALA A 840 -2.41 -42.48 -19.24
CA ALA A 840 -1.34 -43.34 -18.74
C ALA A 840 -1.86 -44.69 -18.24
N LEU A 841 -2.74 -44.71 -17.23
CA LEU A 841 -3.10 -45.96 -16.53
C LEU A 841 -3.94 -46.92 -17.39
N ALA A 842 -4.77 -46.42 -18.31
CA ALA A 842 -5.53 -47.25 -19.25
C ALA A 842 -4.63 -48.13 -20.15
N LYS A 843 -3.33 -47.80 -20.22
CA LYS A 843 -2.33 -48.57 -20.98
C LYS A 843 -1.75 -49.73 -20.18
N ARG A 844 -2.11 -49.87 -18.90
CA ARG A 844 -1.57 -50.87 -17.96
C ARG A 844 -0.03 -50.86 -17.90
N PRO A 845 0.58 -49.72 -17.53
CA PRO A 845 2.03 -49.60 -17.46
C PRO A 845 2.64 -50.47 -16.36
N ASP A 846 3.81 -51.04 -16.64
CA ASP A 846 4.69 -51.61 -15.63
C ASP A 846 5.54 -50.51 -14.99
N LEU A 847 5.97 -49.53 -15.78
CA LEU A 847 6.71 -48.34 -15.35
C LEU A 847 6.03 -47.07 -15.82
N VAL A 848 5.85 -46.11 -14.93
CA VAL A 848 5.47 -44.73 -15.27
C VAL A 848 6.59 -43.77 -14.89
N ILE A 849 7.05 -43.00 -15.88
CA ILE A 849 7.97 -41.88 -15.68
C ILE A 849 7.15 -40.59 -15.60
N ILE A 850 7.31 -39.83 -14.52
CA ILE A 850 6.59 -38.58 -14.27
C ILE A 850 7.56 -37.40 -14.29
N ASP A 851 7.29 -36.37 -15.09
CA ASP A 851 8.09 -35.15 -15.19
C ASP A 851 7.20 -33.91 -15.43
N PHE A 852 6.98 -33.13 -14.37
CA PHE A 852 6.22 -31.87 -14.44
C PHE A 852 6.92 -30.71 -13.72
N ALA A 853 8.05 -30.93 -13.04
CA ALA A 853 8.66 -29.92 -12.17
C ALA A 853 9.17 -28.67 -12.93
N SER A 854 9.49 -28.81 -14.22
CA SER A 854 9.86 -27.70 -15.09
C SER A 854 8.66 -26.85 -15.51
N ASP A 855 7.48 -27.46 -15.66
CA ASP A 855 6.23 -26.78 -16.01
C ASP A 855 5.51 -26.24 -14.77
N ASP A 856 5.64 -26.90 -13.62
CA ASP A 856 5.07 -26.49 -12.34
C ASP A 856 5.82 -25.32 -11.69
N ASN A 857 6.84 -24.76 -12.35
CA ASN A 857 7.60 -23.61 -11.86
C ASN A 857 6.73 -22.36 -11.63
N GLU A 858 5.59 -22.25 -12.33
CA GLU A 858 4.61 -21.18 -12.16
C GLU A 858 3.47 -21.57 -11.19
N GLY A 859 3.53 -22.77 -10.62
CA GLY A 859 2.60 -23.27 -9.61
C GLY A 859 3.16 -23.13 -8.20
N SER A 860 2.29 -23.39 -7.22
CA SER A 860 2.69 -23.47 -5.82
C SER A 860 3.13 -24.89 -5.44
N ALA A 861 3.92 -25.04 -4.37
CA ALA A 861 4.32 -26.36 -3.88
C ALA A 861 3.10 -27.22 -3.49
N GLU A 862 2.06 -26.61 -2.94
CA GLU A 862 0.79 -27.23 -2.55
C GLU A 862 0.04 -27.77 -3.76
N SER A 863 0.03 -27.00 -4.85
CA SER A 863 -0.58 -27.42 -6.12
C SER A 863 0.15 -28.63 -6.71
N ALA A 864 1.48 -28.62 -6.67
CA ALA A 864 2.31 -29.75 -7.09
C ALA A 864 2.11 -30.97 -6.18
N TRP A 865 2.06 -30.78 -4.86
CA TRP A 865 1.82 -31.86 -3.90
C TRP A 865 0.50 -32.57 -4.17
N ALA A 866 -0.60 -31.82 -4.25
CA ALA A 866 -1.92 -32.39 -4.51
C ALA A 866 -1.98 -33.16 -5.84
N ALA A 867 -1.38 -32.61 -6.90
CA ALA A 867 -1.43 -33.20 -8.23
C ALA A 867 -0.57 -34.47 -8.33
N ILE A 868 0.71 -34.40 -7.93
CA ILE A 868 1.65 -35.52 -8.02
C ILE A 868 1.26 -36.64 -7.04
N GLU A 869 0.86 -36.31 -5.81
CA GLU A 869 0.34 -37.31 -4.86
C GLU A 869 -0.94 -37.97 -5.41
N GLY A 870 -1.81 -37.19 -6.07
CA GLY A 870 -2.97 -37.71 -6.78
C GLY A 870 -2.60 -38.72 -7.85
N MET A 871 -1.55 -38.48 -8.64
CA MET A 871 -1.05 -39.44 -9.64
C MET A 871 -0.49 -40.70 -8.97
N ILE A 872 0.33 -40.56 -7.94
CA ILE A 872 0.91 -41.70 -7.19
C ILE A 872 -0.20 -42.61 -6.66
N ARG A 873 -1.19 -42.02 -5.99
CA ARG A 873 -2.34 -42.76 -5.43
C ARG A 873 -3.18 -43.42 -6.50
N GLN A 874 -3.43 -42.74 -7.64
CA GLN A 874 -4.14 -43.33 -8.77
C GLN A 874 -3.39 -44.53 -9.34
N ALA A 875 -2.07 -44.44 -9.54
CA ALA A 875 -1.26 -45.53 -10.08
C ALA A 875 -1.35 -46.78 -9.21
N TRP A 876 -1.11 -46.65 -7.91
CA TRP A 876 -1.11 -47.81 -7.00
C TRP A 876 -2.50 -48.33 -6.63
N THR A 877 -3.53 -47.51 -6.79
CA THR A 877 -4.93 -47.99 -6.73
C THR A 877 -5.26 -48.84 -7.96
N ALA A 878 -4.79 -48.43 -9.15
CA ALA A 878 -5.00 -49.18 -10.39
C ALA A 878 -4.17 -50.46 -10.44
N SER A 879 -2.92 -50.42 -9.97
CA SER A 879 -2.01 -51.56 -9.90
C SER A 879 -0.94 -51.35 -8.82
N PRO A 880 -0.91 -52.16 -7.75
CA PRO A 880 0.10 -52.03 -6.70
C PRO A 880 1.51 -52.43 -7.14
N THR A 881 1.67 -53.00 -8.34
CA THR A 881 2.97 -53.43 -8.90
C THR A 881 3.49 -52.50 -9.99
N THR A 882 2.79 -51.41 -10.30
CA THR A 882 3.30 -50.38 -11.21
C THR A 882 4.37 -49.57 -10.51
N ASP A 883 5.58 -49.58 -11.06
CA ASP A 883 6.68 -48.76 -10.55
C ASP A 883 6.57 -47.34 -11.09
N LEU A 884 7.02 -46.38 -10.28
CA LEU A 884 7.06 -44.96 -10.61
C LEU A 884 8.51 -44.48 -10.55
N VAL A 885 8.89 -43.59 -11.47
CA VAL A 885 10.17 -42.86 -11.43
C VAL A 885 9.86 -41.38 -11.67
N LEU A 886 10.36 -40.50 -10.80
CA LEU A 886 10.30 -39.06 -11.05
C LEU A 886 11.54 -38.61 -11.82
N ILE A 887 11.35 -37.89 -12.93
CA ILE A 887 12.43 -37.22 -13.63
C ILE A 887 12.18 -35.72 -13.55
N HIS A 888 13.22 -34.96 -13.21
CA HIS A 888 13.15 -33.51 -13.19
C HIS A 888 13.96 -32.95 -14.36
N ALA A 889 13.27 -32.58 -15.44
CA ALA A 889 13.91 -31.89 -16.55
C ALA A 889 14.47 -30.53 -16.13
N PHE A 890 15.62 -30.16 -16.71
CA PHE A 890 16.24 -28.86 -16.44
C PHE A 890 15.45 -27.71 -17.08
N ARG A 891 15.31 -26.61 -16.33
CA ARG A 891 14.71 -25.35 -16.77
C ARG A 891 15.71 -24.22 -16.60
N MET A 892 15.79 -23.33 -17.58
CA MET A 892 16.52 -22.06 -17.43
C MET A 892 15.92 -21.25 -16.27
N GLY A 893 16.77 -20.71 -15.40
CA GLY A 893 16.38 -20.03 -14.16
C GLY A 893 16.54 -20.89 -12.89
N TYR A 894 16.83 -22.19 -13.01
CA TYR A 894 17.06 -23.08 -11.86
C TYR A 894 18.54 -23.18 -11.44
N GLU A 895 19.46 -22.58 -12.20
CA GLU A 895 20.91 -22.63 -11.98
C GLU A 895 21.28 -22.18 -10.58
N GLU A 896 20.71 -21.06 -10.12
CA GLU A 896 21.04 -20.47 -8.82
C GLU A 896 20.76 -21.43 -7.66
N SER A 897 19.60 -22.10 -7.66
CA SER A 897 19.26 -23.09 -6.62
C SER A 897 20.28 -24.24 -6.62
N TYR A 898 20.57 -24.80 -7.80
CA TYR A 898 21.52 -25.91 -7.93
C TYR A 898 22.94 -25.52 -7.53
N GLU A 899 23.38 -24.30 -7.84
CA GLU A 899 24.68 -23.78 -7.42
C GLU A 899 24.81 -23.64 -5.90
N GLN A 900 23.68 -23.40 -5.22
CA GLN A 900 23.56 -23.37 -3.75
C GLN A 900 23.42 -24.77 -3.14
N GLY A 901 23.40 -25.83 -3.95
CA GLY A 901 23.27 -27.21 -3.50
C GLY A 901 21.85 -27.62 -3.12
N VAL A 902 20.84 -26.85 -3.54
CA VAL A 902 19.42 -27.11 -3.25
C VAL A 902 18.59 -27.21 -4.52
N SER A 903 17.48 -27.94 -4.44
CA SER A 903 16.54 -28.08 -5.54
C SER A 903 15.56 -26.90 -5.58
N PRO A 904 15.20 -26.39 -6.77
CA PRO A 904 14.15 -25.39 -6.94
C PRO A 904 12.81 -25.81 -6.32
N THR A 905 11.92 -24.86 -6.05
CA THR A 905 10.62 -25.07 -5.36
C THR A 905 9.81 -26.26 -5.91
N ALA A 906 9.56 -26.31 -7.23
CA ALA A 906 8.76 -27.39 -7.84
C ALA A 906 9.46 -28.76 -7.74
N VAL A 907 10.78 -28.80 -7.92
CA VAL A 907 11.58 -30.04 -7.78
C VAL A 907 11.57 -30.51 -6.32
N SER A 908 11.76 -29.59 -5.37
CA SER A 908 11.69 -29.87 -3.94
C SER A 908 10.33 -30.42 -3.52
N ALA A 909 9.24 -29.90 -4.08
CA ALA A 909 7.90 -30.41 -3.81
C ALA A 909 7.75 -31.88 -4.23
N CYS A 910 8.22 -32.22 -5.44
CA CYS A 910 8.25 -33.60 -5.94
C CYS A 910 9.17 -34.51 -5.12
N GLU A 911 10.36 -34.06 -4.75
CA GLU A 911 11.32 -34.83 -3.95
C GLU A 911 10.77 -35.19 -2.56
N LYS A 912 10.05 -34.27 -1.91
CA LYS A 912 9.41 -34.56 -0.62
C LYS A 912 8.34 -35.65 -0.73
N LEU A 913 7.57 -35.67 -1.82
CA LEU A 913 6.63 -36.76 -2.10
C LEU A 913 7.38 -38.06 -2.42
N ALA A 914 8.46 -37.98 -3.18
CA ALA A 914 9.30 -39.12 -3.52
C ALA A 914 9.87 -39.77 -2.26
N ASP A 915 10.34 -38.98 -1.28
CA ASP A 915 10.78 -39.45 0.03
C ASP A 915 9.64 -40.13 0.79
N ARG A 916 8.46 -39.48 0.86
CA ARG A 916 7.29 -40.01 1.56
C ARG A 916 6.83 -41.37 1.04
N TYR A 917 6.93 -41.57 -0.28
CA TYR A 917 6.44 -42.78 -0.96
C TYR A 917 7.56 -43.75 -1.38
N GLY A 918 8.82 -43.42 -1.12
CA GLY A 918 9.97 -44.23 -1.51
C GLY A 918 10.18 -44.33 -3.03
N ILE A 919 9.78 -43.32 -3.80
CA ILE A 919 9.84 -43.33 -5.27
C ILE A 919 11.22 -42.86 -5.75
N PRO A 920 11.93 -43.61 -6.62
CA PRO A 920 13.20 -43.15 -7.16
C PRO A 920 13.07 -41.86 -7.99
N SER A 921 14.12 -41.04 -7.97
CA SER A 921 14.16 -39.81 -8.76
C SER A 921 15.50 -39.54 -9.44
N ILE A 922 15.42 -38.86 -10.58
CA ILE A 922 16.56 -38.44 -11.40
C ILE A 922 16.42 -36.94 -11.67
N ASN A 923 17.35 -36.15 -11.12
CA ASN A 923 17.36 -34.71 -11.25
C ASN A 923 18.41 -34.29 -12.28
N VAL A 924 17.96 -34.14 -13.54
CA VAL A 924 18.81 -33.80 -14.68
C VAL A 924 19.48 -32.44 -14.48
N GLY A 925 18.78 -31.51 -13.82
CA GLY A 925 19.24 -30.14 -13.64
C GLY A 925 20.55 -29.99 -12.86
N VAL A 926 20.85 -30.90 -11.93
CA VAL A 926 22.10 -30.86 -11.15
C VAL A 926 23.32 -30.89 -12.06
N ARG A 927 23.36 -31.85 -13.00
CA ARG A 927 24.49 -32.01 -13.93
C ARG A 927 24.60 -30.83 -14.89
N LEU A 928 23.48 -30.40 -15.48
CA LEU A 928 23.49 -29.32 -16.47
C LEU A 928 23.91 -27.99 -15.84
N ALA A 929 23.45 -27.68 -14.63
CA ALA A 929 23.90 -26.51 -13.88
C ALA A 929 25.41 -26.57 -13.57
N GLU A 930 25.92 -27.73 -13.14
CA GLU A 930 27.37 -27.90 -12.92
C GLU A 930 28.19 -27.75 -14.21
N MET A 931 27.70 -28.25 -15.35
CA MET A 931 28.35 -28.05 -16.66
C MET A 931 28.35 -26.58 -17.06
N ALA A 932 27.23 -25.87 -16.83
CA ALA A 932 27.12 -24.45 -17.10
C ALA A 932 28.07 -23.61 -16.25
N LYS A 933 28.13 -23.89 -14.94
CA LYS A 933 29.06 -23.27 -13.99
C LYS A 933 30.52 -23.44 -14.39
N ARG A 934 30.88 -24.60 -14.98
CA ARG A 934 32.23 -24.89 -15.51
C ARG A 934 32.47 -24.29 -16.91
N GLY A 935 31.47 -23.68 -17.53
CA GLY A 935 31.54 -23.14 -18.88
C GLY A 935 31.58 -24.20 -19.99
N GLU A 936 31.19 -25.44 -19.67
CA GLU A 936 31.10 -26.58 -20.60
C GLU A 936 29.78 -26.60 -21.38
N LEU A 937 28.74 -25.95 -20.84
CA LEU A 937 27.42 -25.79 -21.45
C LEU A 937 27.05 -24.30 -21.42
N LEU A 938 26.52 -23.77 -22.53
CA LEU A 938 25.88 -22.45 -22.52
C LEU A 938 24.39 -22.66 -22.29
N ILE A 939 23.82 -22.12 -21.21
CA ILE A 939 22.38 -22.27 -20.98
C ILE A 939 21.59 -21.57 -22.10
N ARG A 940 21.94 -20.32 -22.40
CA ARG A 940 21.33 -19.55 -23.47
C ARG A 940 22.37 -18.90 -24.35
N ALA A 941 22.30 -19.16 -25.65
CA ALA A 941 23.09 -18.48 -26.68
C ALA A 941 22.41 -18.64 -28.04
N LYS A 942 22.57 -17.67 -28.96
CA LYS A 942 22.22 -17.94 -30.36
C LYS A 942 23.21 -18.93 -30.97
N ALA A 943 22.81 -19.66 -32.00
CA ALA A 943 23.67 -20.65 -32.67
C ALA A 943 25.01 -20.05 -33.14
N GLU A 944 24.98 -18.80 -33.63
CA GLU A 944 26.14 -18.06 -34.12
C GLU A 944 27.10 -17.62 -32.98
N GLU A 945 26.59 -17.49 -31.75
CA GLU A 945 27.29 -16.98 -30.58
C GLU A 945 27.92 -18.10 -29.73
N ALA A 946 27.54 -19.35 -29.99
CA ALA A 946 27.89 -20.52 -29.17
C ALA A 946 29.38 -20.91 -29.24
N GLY A 947 30.09 -20.51 -30.30
CA GLY A 947 31.53 -20.79 -30.45
C GLY A 947 31.89 -22.28 -30.40
N GLY A 948 30.98 -23.17 -30.79
CA GLY A 948 31.17 -24.64 -30.79
C GLY A 948 30.91 -25.33 -29.45
N LYS A 949 30.47 -24.61 -28.42
CA LYS A 949 29.98 -25.21 -27.16
C LYS A 949 28.53 -25.69 -27.33
N PRO A 950 28.11 -26.77 -26.65
CA PRO A 950 26.71 -27.16 -26.63
C PRO A 950 25.87 -26.03 -26.01
N VAL A 951 24.68 -25.80 -26.54
CA VAL A 951 23.74 -24.79 -26.05
C VAL A 951 22.50 -25.49 -25.53
N PHE A 952 22.00 -25.15 -24.35
CA PHE A 952 20.76 -25.76 -23.85
C PHE A 952 19.51 -25.20 -24.55
N THR A 953 19.40 -23.87 -24.70
CA THR A 953 18.29 -23.22 -25.40
C THR A 953 18.74 -21.97 -26.18
N HIS A 954 18.12 -21.69 -27.32
CA HIS A 954 18.40 -20.47 -28.10
C HIS A 954 17.52 -19.28 -27.70
N ASP A 955 16.28 -19.55 -27.29
CA ASP A 955 15.25 -18.55 -27.03
C ASP A 955 14.83 -18.47 -25.55
N GLY A 956 15.32 -19.39 -24.71
CA GLY A 956 14.93 -19.50 -23.30
C GLY A 956 13.74 -20.44 -23.07
N VAL A 957 13.14 -20.99 -24.14
CA VAL A 957 11.89 -21.75 -24.08
C VAL A 957 12.06 -23.16 -24.65
N HIS A 958 12.75 -23.29 -25.79
CA HIS A 958 12.91 -24.57 -26.49
C HIS A 958 14.32 -25.11 -26.26
N THR A 959 14.41 -26.35 -25.77
CA THR A 959 15.69 -27.04 -25.63
C THR A 959 16.20 -27.49 -27.01
N THR A 960 17.50 -27.34 -27.23
CA THR A 960 18.17 -27.76 -28.48
C THR A 960 18.37 -29.27 -28.53
N ALA A 961 18.81 -29.79 -29.69
CA ALA A 961 19.21 -31.19 -29.84
C ALA A 961 20.38 -31.58 -28.90
N GLU A 962 21.32 -30.66 -28.66
CA GLU A 962 22.45 -30.89 -27.74
C GLU A 962 21.97 -30.98 -26.29
N GLY A 963 21.05 -30.09 -25.90
CA GLY A 963 20.41 -30.13 -24.58
C GLY A 963 19.65 -31.45 -24.35
N TRP A 964 18.98 -31.98 -25.39
CA TRP A 964 18.34 -33.30 -25.32
C TRP A 964 19.31 -34.44 -25.16
N ALA A 965 20.40 -34.44 -25.93
CA ALA A 965 21.42 -35.49 -25.85
C ALA A 965 22.02 -35.54 -24.44
N LEU A 966 22.38 -34.39 -23.87
CA LEU A 966 22.91 -34.30 -22.51
C LEU A 966 21.90 -34.79 -21.46
N SER A 967 20.64 -34.37 -21.56
CA SER A 967 19.58 -34.81 -20.65
C SER A 967 19.38 -36.32 -20.72
N ALA A 968 19.38 -36.90 -21.92
CA ALA A 968 19.25 -38.33 -22.14
C ALA A 968 20.40 -39.12 -21.49
N THR A 969 21.63 -38.64 -21.62
CA THR A 969 22.81 -39.28 -21.01
C THR A 969 22.66 -39.39 -19.49
N VAL A 970 22.29 -38.29 -18.82
CA VAL A 970 22.11 -38.29 -17.35
C VAL A 970 21.03 -39.28 -16.93
N ILE A 971 19.90 -39.31 -17.65
CA ILE A 971 18.79 -40.23 -17.36
C ILE A 971 19.22 -41.69 -17.56
N GLN A 972 19.87 -42.02 -18.67
CA GLN A 972 20.31 -43.38 -18.98
C GLN A 972 21.32 -43.91 -17.95
N GLU A 973 22.31 -43.10 -17.57
CA GLU A 973 23.28 -43.48 -16.54
C GLU A 973 22.60 -43.74 -15.18
N SER A 974 21.60 -42.93 -14.84
CA SER A 974 20.88 -43.05 -13.58
C SER A 974 19.90 -44.23 -13.56
N LEU A 975 19.21 -44.50 -14.67
CA LEU A 975 18.39 -45.70 -14.85
C LEU A 975 19.23 -46.98 -14.80
N GLY A 976 20.45 -46.94 -15.33
CA GLY A 976 21.42 -48.03 -15.21
C GLY A 976 21.71 -48.38 -13.75
N LYS A 977 21.95 -47.37 -12.91
CA LYS A 977 22.16 -47.56 -11.46
C LYS A 977 20.89 -48.06 -10.75
N LEU A 978 19.71 -47.67 -11.24
CA LEU A 978 18.42 -48.07 -10.66
C LEU A 978 18.11 -49.56 -10.84
N ALA A 979 18.61 -50.17 -11.91
CA ALA A 979 18.45 -51.60 -12.17
C ALA A 979 19.06 -52.49 -11.08
N ASP A 980 20.02 -51.95 -10.31
CA ASP A 980 20.76 -52.66 -9.26
C ASP A 980 20.12 -52.51 -7.86
N VAL A 981 18.98 -51.81 -7.75
CA VAL A 981 18.31 -51.48 -6.49
C VAL A 981 17.06 -52.34 -6.29
N GLY A 982 17.01 -53.13 -5.22
CA GLY A 982 15.82 -53.89 -4.83
C GLY A 982 15.66 -55.25 -5.53
N THR A 983 16.64 -55.70 -6.31
CA THR A 983 16.72 -57.09 -6.80
C THR A 983 17.24 -57.99 -5.68
N VAL A 984 16.35 -58.78 -5.06
CA VAL A 984 16.72 -59.98 -4.29
C VAL A 984 16.46 -61.20 -5.14
#